data_AF-A0A422MW70-F1
#
_entry.id   AF-A0A422MW70-F1
#
_cell.length_a   1.000
_cell.length_b   1.000
_cell.length_c   1.000
_cell.angle_alpha   90.00
_cell.angle_beta   90.00
_cell.angle_gamma   90.00
#
_symmetry.space_group_name_H-M   'P 1'
#
loop_
_entity.id
_entity.type
_entity.pdbx_description
1 polymer ?
#
loop_
_entity_poly.entity_id
_entity_poly.type
_entity_poly.pdbx_seq_one_letter_code
_entity_poly.pdbx_strand_id
1 'polypeptide(L)'
;MTEDTLRAWCAAGQLPPLEWWLVMTMDEEAREELAHQGAPRVCGRALTRHEAIVSCLECAVDSTCVFCADCFQHSPCRNHKHIVRHGSGGGICDCGDPLAWKLASFCSRHRGFQQGDDPAAALRPTQKRWLEVVTRGLLLYQATLMQVFPLRVNESRPRVDKDAEMRWLDRALRRTVALSLHLANVGEGSRRLMCLALMEKTVQPHLVARRVGDNGAVVSVHVSCLEEFFIANLAPARGKGCIIWENSLLYLLGGCVSDPLLRIPIAELLLKYEERLSVVERQHVEELAVQVLSVKNVVDGLLQKTSHPPWQCVIGNETILHRMLSALLYVCCHVHRNSELLPDDVEVAYQPCHWFELAVAASENARVMVVSRQLFRAWCKALCLIGLSSKVVRETRESGSANYIIDKDNAMKMEAGLRYAFNIVRHMVFGVGAALLSGKEPFSAAAVAPLASFPLVWDASPDPMLSYAYHRQVLDALALPPASPLLLAASGTNANGGEQCRAYMRELFMECLQFINAALAEKRGAFTPATYVLSGHDAEHMLPRYDLLDGKSPNPTSFVVPHLRFFAVLVQVWAGLLQQQQQQQAQLRTTKVPCFGGDADASTGEPWHHEDESSCALVSEVFAASQSRADYWIDECLMPVVLVAQVERGLWPRDEGDVTLRTLHYLSVLAPEIATDVYLLHVLMLLTPSEAFATQLLQRHAVTRPDEPTGSWYPQFLRLVLTLCLTEWSAVIRDAADVRRVLQREVVHSVVLSRKVSFHVVEGIAERFKHMIPGLDPHTLLPSILDEVAVLEQREHAQVFAIKDAATWRANVSLYHPLVRDHSLPGMQESYERLVRRENMARAREEGGVSIRTAASPSAPRAVLPLPNLPWLEAPQQTQPGGVDTGSEVVLHRKVCLLLQTPAVLSVAIATVHMYLACVKGSEKKAANNAPMSEGQLLHAMSVLHLAVQACRVISSSAHSATSGAPSSSCAQGSRPAIDWDVVKAFQQQFMPPSGYARDELKQLFPVQGILDATTLKEKLESAVVRCGEPGLLSCEASEARTTIAVLQQIYVQFNELGSDVYGIALMAAHILQGVGELSPALPAEGAVAAERHTTHRRG
;
A
#
# COMPACT_ATOMS: atom_id res chain seq x y z
N MET A 1 56.65 30.61 6.63
CA MET A 1 56.87 29.38 5.84
C MET A 1 56.69 29.76 4.37
N THR A 2 57.68 29.52 3.50
CA THR A 2 57.57 29.86 2.07
C THR A 2 56.92 28.70 1.30
N GLU A 3 56.35 28.99 0.14
CA GLU A 3 55.67 28.01 -0.72
C GLU A 3 56.59 26.83 -1.12
N ASP A 4 57.88 27.11 -1.28
CA ASP A 4 58.91 26.12 -1.60
C ASP A 4 59.18 25.16 -0.42
N THR A 5 59.04 25.61 0.83
CA THR A 5 59.18 24.73 2.01
C THR A 5 58.02 23.74 2.09
N LEU A 6 56.81 24.19 1.76
CA LEU A 6 55.61 23.35 1.71
C LEU A 6 55.70 22.28 0.61
N ARG A 7 56.24 22.63 -0.58
CA ARG A 7 56.46 21.66 -1.66
C ARG A 7 57.50 20.60 -1.29
N ALA A 8 58.60 21.00 -0.65
CA ALA A 8 59.64 20.06 -0.22
C ALA A 8 59.14 19.05 0.83
N TRP A 9 58.28 19.47 1.75
CA TRP A 9 57.68 18.61 2.78
C TRP A 9 56.60 17.68 2.22
N CYS A 10 55.78 18.16 1.28
CA CYS A 10 54.86 17.32 0.51
C CYS A 10 55.63 16.23 -0.27
N ALA A 11 56.69 16.61 -0.99
CA ALA A 11 57.48 15.68 -1.80
C ALA A 11 58.24 14.61 -0.99
N ALA A 12 58.54 14.89 0.28
CA ALA A 12 59.25 13.95 1.17
C ALA A 12 58.30 13.01 1.93
N GLY A 13 56.98 13.17 1.85
CA GLY A 13 56.03 12.50 2.75
C GLY A 13 56.22 12.86 4.24
N GLN A 14 57.00 13.93 4.49
CA GLN A 14 57.39 14.44 5.81
C GLN A 14 56.69 15.76 6.06
N LEU A 15 55.37 15.72 6.24
CA LEU A 15 54.65 16.82 6.87
C LEU A 15 54.55 16.54 8.38
N PRO A 16 55.40 17.13 9.24
CA PRO A 16 55.05 17.37 10.63
C PRO A 16 54.54 18.81 10.75
N PRO A 17 53.25 19.01 11.09
CA PRO A 17 52.97 19.77 12.32
C PRO A 17 51.64 19.47 13.02
N LEU A 18 50.86 18.45 12.65
CA LEU A 18 49.64 18.11 13.40
C LEU A 18 49.88 16.98 14.40
N GLU A 19 50.59 15.90 14.05
CA GLU A 19 50.88 14.80 15.00
C GLU A 19 51.68 15.26 16.23
N TRP A 20 52.64 16.17 16.02
CA TRP A 20 53.40 16.80 17.11
C TRP A 20 52.59 17.82 17.90
N TRP A 21 51.76 18.62 17.23
CA TRP A 21 50.84 19.54 17.91
C TRP A 21 49.77 18.78 18.70
N LEU A 22 49.32 17.62 18.21
CA LEU A 22 48.34 16.74 18.86
C LEU A 22 48.93 16.00 20.06
N VAL A 23 50.16 15.50 19.97
CA VAL A 23 50.87 14.94 21.13
C VAL A 23 51.10 16.00 22.21
N MET A 24 51.32 17.26 21.82
CA MET A 24 51.52 18.39 22.76
C MET A 24 50.21 18.98 23.31
N THR A 25 49.07 18.76 22.65
CA THR A 25 47.76 19.28 23.10
C THR A 25 46.89 18.22 23.78
N MET A 26 47.09 16.94 23.48
CA MET A 26 46.34 15.80 24.01
C MET A 26 47.28 14.81 24.69
N ASP A 27 48.04 15.29 25.67
CA ASP A 27 48.83 14.42 26.56
C ASP A 27 47.92 13.57 27.47
N GLU A 28 48.52 12.65 28.23
CA GLU A 28 47.74 11.75 29.09
C GLU A 28 46.98 12.51 30.18
N GLU A 29 47.54 13.60 30.70
CA GLU A 29 46.85 14.48 31.67
C GLU A 29 45.60 15.12 31.05
N ALA A 30 45.70 15.70 29.85
CA ALA A 30 44.55 16.27 29.14
C ALA A 30 43.50 15.20 28.80
N ARG A 31 43.92 13.97 28.46
CA ARG A 31 42.99 12.85 28.21
C ARG A 31 42.24 12.40 29.45
N GLU A 32 42.93 12.23 30.58
CA GLU A 32 42.31 11.89 31.86
C GLU A 32 41.33 12.98 32.30
N GLU A 33 41.73 14.25 32.14
CA GLU A 33 40.89 15.39 32.51
C GLU A 33 39.64 15.53 31.62
N LEU A 34 39.73 15.17 30.34
CA LEU A 34 38.57 15.11 29.45
C LEU A 34 37.68 13.90 29.74
N ALA A 35 38.24 12.76 30.16
CA ALA A 35 37.48 11.59 30.60
C ALA A 35 36.72 11.85 31.92
N HIS A 36 37.11 12.89 32.68
CA HIS A 36 36.46 13.31 33.93
C HIS A 36 35.35 14.36 33.76
N GLN A 37 34.85 14.58 32.53
CA GLN A 37 33.68 15.46 32.26
C GLN A 37 32.34 14.95 32.86
N GLY A 38 32.36 13.83 33.58
CA GLY A 38 31.19 13.21 34.21
C GLY A 38 30.46 12.24 33.28
N ALA A 39 29.53 11.45 33.84
CA ALA A 39 28.70 10.55 33.03
C ALA A 39 27.89 11.37 32.01
N PRO A 40 27.79 10.91 30.75
CA PRO A 40 27.03 11.60 29.73
C PRO A 40 25.57 11.73 30.17
N ARG A 41 24.92 12.85 29.83
CA ARG A 41 23.50 13.09 30.03
C ARG A 41 22.66 12.22 29.09
N VAL A 42 23.16 11.90 27.89
CA VAL A 42 22.48 11.01 26.92
C VAL A 42 23.34 9.82 26.51
N CYS A 43 22.71 8.69 26.16
CA CYS A 43 23.44 7.48 25.76
C CYS A 43 24.05 7.61 24.37
N GLY A 44 23.24 7.84 23.33
CA GLY A 44 23.71 8.01 21.95
C GLY A 44 24.46 6.80 21.36
N ARG A 45 24.46 5.66 22.05
CA ARG A 45 25.18 4.45 21.61
C ARG A 45 24.57 3.92 20.32
N ALA A 46 25.41 3.76 19.29
CA ALA A 46 25.01 3.10 18.06
C ALA A 46 24.54 1.66 18.31
N LEU A 47 23.39 1.32 17.73
CA LEU A 47 22.74 0.03 17.84
C LEU A 47 23.16 -0.84 16.65
N THR A 48 23.56 -2.07 16.94
CA THR A 48 24.04 -3.01 15.92
C THR A 48 22.92 -3.88 15.37
N ARG A 49 23.09 -4.43 14.16
CA ARG A 49 22.13 -5.37 13.57
C ARG A 49 21.92 -6.57 14.49
N HIS A 50 20.67 -6.95 14.71
CA HIS A 50 20.24 -8.04 15.59
C HIS A 50 20.48 -7.81 17.09
N GLU A 51 20.89 -6.60 17.50
CA GLU A 51 20.94 -6.26 18.93
C GLU A 51 19.52 -6.12 19.50
N ALA A 52 19.31 -6.59 20.73
CA ALA A 52 18.03 -6.41 21.42
C ALA A 52 17.84 -4.93 21.78
N ILE A 53 16.78 -4.34 21.23
CA ILE A 53 16.36 -2.96 21.45
C ILE A 53 15.01 -2.97 22.17
N VAL A 54 14.79 -2.00 23.05
CA VAL A 54 13.58 -1.96 23.89
C VAL A 54 12.86 -0.63 23.74
N SER A 55 11.57 -0.68 23.44
CA SER A 55 10.69 0.49 23.41
C SER A 55 9.63 0.36 24.50
N CYS A 56 9.67 1.26 25.49
CA CYS A 56 8.66 1.38 26.54
C CYS A 56 7.44 2.16 26.03
N LEU A 57 6.28 1.50 26.04
CA LEU A 57 5.02 2.00 25.48
C LEU A 57 4.37 3.10 26.31
N GLU A 58 4.85 3.31 27.53
CA GLU A 58 4.29 4.29 28.48
C GLU A 58 5.11 5.58 28.55
N CYS A 59 6.40 5.50 28.21
CA CYS A 59 7.35 6.59 28.40
C CYS A 59 7.92 7.17 27.10
N ALA A 60 7.85 6.43 26.00
CA ALA A 60 8.32 6.90 24.71
C ALA A 60 7.46 8.08 24.25
N VAL A 61 8.10 9.05 23.60
CA VAL A 61 7.40 10.15 22.92
C VAL A 61 6.75 9.63 21.64
N ASP A 62 7.41 8.71 20.94
CA ASP A 62 6.91 8.03 19.75
C ASP A 62 7.43 6.58 19.62
N SER A 63 6.94 5.85 18.62
CA SER A 63 7.29 4.44 18.41
C SER A 63 8.71 4.18 17.88
N THR A 64 9.45 5.23 17.53
CA THR A 64 10.84 5.12 17.04
C THR A 64 11.86 5.16 18.18
N CYS A 65 11.43 5.56 19.37
CA CYS A 65 12.26 5.68 20.56
C CYS A 65 12.75 4.32 21.07
N VAL A 66 14.06 4.17 21.25
CA VAL A 66 14.70 2.90 21.60
C VAL A 66 15.73 3.02 22.73
N PHE A 67 15.67 2.08 23.66
CA PHE A 67 16.74 1.79 24.61
C PHE A 67 17.65 0.69 24.08
N CYS A 68 18.96 0.84 24.30
CA CYS A 68 19.86 -0.32 24.32
C CYS A 68 19.56 -1.15 25.58
N ALA A 69 19.92 -2.44 25.54
CA ALA A 69 19.67 -3.37 26.64
C ALA A 69 20.18 -2.85 28.01
N ASP A 70 21.36 -2.23 28.03
CA ASP A 70 21.98 -1.71 29.25
C ASP A 70 21.19 -0.52 29.84
N CYS A 71 20.78 0.44 29.01
CA CYS A 71 19.98 1.57 29.48
C CYS A 71 18.61 1.13 29.98
N PHE A 72 17.99 0.15 29.32
CA PHE A 72 16.71 -0.39 29.75
C PHE A 72 16.80 -1.07 31.13
N GLN A 73 17.82 -1.90 31.36
CA GLN A 73 18.01 -2.58 32.65
C GLN A 73 18.18 -1.62 33.84
N HIS A 74 18.78 -0.45 33.57
CA HIS A 74 19.05 0.59 34.56
C HIS A 74 17.98 1.70 34.58
N SER A 75 16.90 1.58 33.82
CA SER A 75 15.81 2.55 33.82
C SER A 75 14.59 2.06 34.59
N PRO A 76 13.72 2.99 35.06
CA PRO A 76 12.43 2.64 35.64
C PRO A 76 11.52 1.87 34.66
N CYS A 77 11.74 2.03 33.35
CA CYS A 77 10.94 1.40 32.28
C CYS A 77 10.94 -0.13 32.30
N ARG A 78 11.89 -0.78 32.98
CA ARG A 78 11.87 -2.24 33.16
C ARG A 78 10.59 -2.77 33.82
N ASN A 79 9.90 -1.90 34.56
CA ASN A 79 8.63 -2.21 35.23
C ASN A 79 7.40 -1.72 34.45
N HIS A 80 7.58 -1.12 33.27
CA HIS A 80 6.49 -0.66 32.41
C HIS A 80 6.21 -1.67 31.29
N LYS A 81 5.09 -1.49 30.58
CA LYS A 81 4.82 -2.19 29.32
C LYS A 81 5.83 -1.78 28.27
N HIS A 82 6.53 -2.75 27.71
CA HIS A 82 7.57 -2.54 26.71
C HIS A 82 7.54 -3.65 25.67
N ILE A 83 8.10 -3.35 24.49
CA ILE A 83 8.33 -4.30 23.41
C ILE A 83 9.84 -4.46 23.23
N VAL A 84 10.29 -5.69 23.06
CA VAL A 84 11.67 -6.02 22.69
C VAL A 84 11.68 -6.40 21.22
N ARG A 85 12.56 -5.76 20.45
CA ARG A 85 12.76 -6.05 19.02
C ARG A 85 14.24 -6.27 18.74
N HIS A 86 14.54 -6.83 17.58
CA HIS A 86 15.92 -6.90 17.08
C HIS A 86 16.17 -5.69 16.17
N GLY A 87 17.24 -4.92 16.45
CA GLY A 87 17.59 -3.74 15.69
C GLY A 87 17.97 -4.07 14.24
N SER A 88 17.49 -3.28 13.28
CA SER A 88 17.87 -3.35 11.86
C SER A 88 19.26 -2.74 11.57
N GLY A 89 19.93 -2.21 12.60
CA GLY A 89 21.15 -1.42 12.49
C GLY A 89 20.87 0.04 12.11
N GLY A 90 21.82 0.94 12.38
CA GLY A 90 21.73 2.35 11.97
C GLY A 90 20.99 3.27 12.94
N GLY A 91 20.47 2.79 14.08
CA GLY A 91 19.87 3.63 15.12
C GLY A 91 20.86 3.95 16.27
N ILE A 92 20.51 4.91 17.12
CA ILE A 92 21.23 5.19 18.38
C ILE A 92 20.29 5.00 19.58
N CYS A 93 20.82 4.75 20.77
CA CYS A 93 20.02 4.72 21.98
C CYS A 93 19.62 6.13 22.42
N ASP A 94 18.32 6.35 22.60
CA ASP A 94 17.74 7.66 22.93
C ASP A 94 17.72 7.97 24.44
N CYS A 95 18.28 7.10 25.29
CA CYS A 95 18.23 7.28 26.73
C CYS A 95 18.80 8.65 27.14
N GLY A 96 18.02 9.43 27.90
CA GLY A 96 18.38 10.79 28.32
C GLY A 96 17.95 11.88 27.34
N ASP A 97 17.49 11.57 26.14
CA ASP A 97 16.96 12.59 25.24
C ASP A 97 15.53 12.98 25.68
N PRO A 98 15.30 14.21 26.20
CA PRO A 98 13.97 14.66 26.62
C PRO A 98 12.99 14.80 25.45
N LEU A 99 13.49 14.79 24.21
CA LEU A 99 12.68 14.82 23.00
C LEU A 99 12.18 13.42 22.59
N ALA A 100 12.81 12.36 23.07
CA ALA A 100 12.44 10.97 22.80
C ALA A 100 11.77 10.28 23.99
N TRP A 101 12.10 10.70 25.21
CA TRP A 101 11.66 10.02 26.44
C TRP A 101 11.20 11.02 27.50
N LYS A 102 10.18 10.65 28.29
CA LYS A 102 9.83 11.38 29.51
C LYS A 102 11.03 11.41 30.46
N LEU A 103 11.31 12.55 31.09
CA LEU A 103 12.42 12.71 32.04
C LEU A 103 12.47 11.60 33.13
N ALA A 104 11.30 11.19 33.64
CA ALA A 104 11.19 10.15 34.67
C ALA A 104 11.58 8.74 34.18
N SER A 105 11.76 8.54 32.88
CA SER A 105 12.04 7.24 32.27
C SER A 105 13.51 7.02 31.97
N PHE A 106 14.35 8.03 32.20
CA PHE A 106 15.77 7.92 31.95
C PHE A 106 16.43 6.91 32.89
N CYS A 107 17.51 6.28 32.43
CA CYS A 107 18.27 5.37 33.28
C CYS A 107 19.07 6.12 34.32
N SER A 108 19.47 5.42 35.39
CA SER A 108 20.27 6.02 36.47
C SER A 108 21.63 6.59 36.01
N ARG A 109 22.07 6.27 34.79
CA ARG A 109 23.35 6.71 34.20
C ARG A 109 23.22 7.94 33.31
N HIS A 110 22.03 8.24 32.78
CA HIS A 110 21.79 9.30 31.81
C HIS A 110 20.69 10.22 32.35
N ARG A 111 21.05 11.44 32.75
CA ARG A 111 20.13 12.41 33.39
C ARG A 111 19.37 13.30 32.41
N GLY A 112 19.78 13.27 31.14
CA GLY A 112 19.24 14.04 30.03
C GLY A 112 19.54 15.54 29.98
N PHE A 113 19.21 16.13 28.84
CA PHE A 113 19.35 17.57 28.60
C PHE A 113 18.12 18.34 29.12
N GLN A 114 18.32 19.54 29.66
CA GLN A 114 17.26 20.53 29.84
C GLN A 114 17.23 21.50 28.66
N GLN A 115 16.09 22.14 28.42
CA GLN A 115 15.93 23.08 27.32
C GLN A 115 16.88 24.28 27.50
N GLY A 116 17.75 24.51 26.51
CA GLY A 116 18.76 25.57 26.57
C GLY A 116 20.06 25.19 27.29
N ASP A 117 20.22 23.92 27.70
CA ASP A 117 21.50 23.44 28.22
C ASP A 117 22.60 23.59 27.16
N ASP A 118 23.68 24.25 27.53
CA ASP A 118 24.95 24.22 26.82
C ASP A 118 25.90 23.27 27.58
N PRO A 119 26.12 22.03 27.12
CA PRO A 119 27.07 21.12 27.76
C PRO A 119 28.49 21.70 27.84
N ALA A 120 28.85 22.61 26.94
CA ALA A 120 30.14 23.29 26.97
C ALA A 120 30.22 24.38 28.07
N ALA A 121 29.10 24.79 28.67
CA ALA A 121 29.09 25.74 29.78
C ALA A 121 29.60 25.12 31.09
N ALA A 122 29.54 23.80 31.24
CA ALA A 122 30.06 23.08 32.41
C ALA A 122 31.59 22.91 32.38
N LEU A 123 32.23 23.21 31.25
CA LEU A 123 33.69 23.14 31.10
C LEU A 123 34.37 24.32 31.77
N ARG A 124 35.56 24.09 32.36
CA ARG A 124 36.39 25.17 32.89
C ARG A 124 36.78 26.13 31.76
N PRO A 125 36.89 27.46 31.99
CA PRO A 125 37.13 28.44 30.92
C PRO A 125 38.37 28.14 30.06
N THR A 126 39.48 27.73 30.68
CA THR A 126 40.73 27.35 29.99
C THR A 126 40.55 26.11 29.14
N GLN A 127 39.89 25.08 29.67
CA GLN A 127 39.59 23.82 28.97
C GLN A 127 38.63 24.05 27.81
N LYS A 128 37.57 24.84 28.02
CA LYS A 128 36.63 25.25 26.97
C LYS A 128 37.36 25.96 25.84
N ARG A 129 38.20 26.95 26.17
CA ARG A 129 38.96 27.70 25.18
C ARG A 129 39.94 26.83 24.40
N TRP A 130 40.63 25.92 25.08
CA TRP A 130 41.52 24.97 24.44
C TRP A 130 40.75 24.05 23.48
N LEU A 131 39.63 23.46 23.94
CA LEU A 131 38.77 22.62 23.10
C LEU A 131 38.22 23.39 21.88
N GLU A 132 37.75 24.63 22.05
CA GLU A 132 37.29 25.49 20.95
C GLU A 132 38.36 25.64 19.87
N VAL A 133 39.61 25.92 20.26
CA VAL A 133 40.72 26.07 19.31
C VAL A 133 41.05 24.74 18.64
N VAL A 134 41.03 23.64 19.41
CA VAL A 134 41.39 22.31 18.92
C VAL A 134 40.36 21.76 17.96
N THR A 135 39.08 21.73 18.33
CA THR A 135 38.00 21.21 17.47
C THR A 135 37.89 22.02 16.19
N ARG A 136 37.92 23.35 16.28
CA ARG A 136 37.91 24.26 15.14
C ARG A 136 39.12 24.06 14.23
N GLY A 137 40.33 24.00 14.80
CA GLY A 137 41.56 23.78 14.04
C GLY A 137 41.55 22.44 13.29
N LEU A 138 41.10 21.37 13.95
CA LEU A 138 40.99 20.03 13.36
C LEU A 138 40.02 19.99 12.18
N LEU A 139 38.80 20.51 12.36
CA LEU A 139 37.77 20.47 11.32
C LEU A 139 38.14 21.35 10.12
N LEU A 140 38.66 22.56 10.36
CA LEU A 140 39.12 23.43 9.27
C LEU A 140 40.30 22.81 8.52
N TYR A 141 41.22 22.15 9.23
CA TYR A 141 42.34 21.43 8.61
C TYR A 141 41.83 20.26 7.76
N GLN A 142 40.92 19.45 8.29
CA GLN A 142 40.28 18.34 7.56
C GLN A 142 39.55 18.83 6.31
N ALA A 143 38.71 19.86 6.42
CA ALA A 143 37.99 20.45 5.30
C ALA A 143 38.96 21.02 4.25
N THR A 144 40.03 21.68 4.68
CA THR A 144 41.05 22.21 3.76
C THR A 144 41.78 21.09 3.03
N LEU A 145 42.15 20.00 3.72
CA LEU A 145 42.73 18.82 3.08
C LEU A 145 41.78 18.25 2.03
N MET A 146 40.49 18.16 2.35
CA MET A 146 39.47 17.65 1.43
C MET A 146 39.26 18.55 0.21
N GLN A 147 39.37 19.87 0.37
CA GLN A 147 39.19 20.84 -0.72
C GLN A 147 40.43 20.98 -1.63
N VAL A 148 41.63 21.01 -1.05
CA VAL A 148 42.88 21.32 -1.78
C VAL A 148 43.45 20.09 -2.48
N PHE A 149 43.32 18.92 -1.87
CA PHE A 149 44.01 17.72 -2.35
C PHE A 149 43.48 17.17 -3.68
N PRO A 150 42.16 17.09 -3.92
CA PRO A 150 41.62 16.65 -5.22
C PRO A 150 42.04 17.56 -6.39
N LEU A 151 42.24 18.86 -6.14
CA LEU A 151 42.75 19.79 -7.15
C LEU A 151 44.21 19.45 -7.51
N ARG A 152 45.06 19.23 -6.50
CA ARG A 152 46.48 18.91 -6.70
C ARG A 152 46.71 17.54 -7.35
N VAL A 153 45.95 16.52 -6.95
CA VAL A 153 46.06 15.17 -7.53
C VAL A 153 45.61 15.13 -9.00
N ASN A 154 44.67 15.99 -9.40
CA ASN A 154 44.28 16.11 -10.80
C ASN A 154 45.36 16.79 -11.65
N GLU A 155 46.15 17.69 -11.07
CA GLU A 155 47.24 18.42 -11.73
C GLU A 155 48.56 17.62 -11.82
N SER A 156 48.77 16.57 -11.02
CA SER A 156 50.03 15.79 -10.98
C SER A 156 50.19 14.76 -12.14
N ARG A 157 51.44 14.50 -12.57
CA ARG A 157 51.89 13.39 -13.46
C ARG A 157 53.16 12.77 -12.84
N PRO A 158 53.44 11.43 -12.81
CA PRO A 158 52.77 10.23 -13.35
C PRO A 158 51.90 9.45 -12.31
N ARG A 159 51.29 8.31 -12.68
CA ARG A 159 50.37 7.49 -11.83
C ARG A 159 50.93 7.09 -10.45
N VAL A 160 52.23 6.79 -10.34
CA VAL A 160 52.86 6.30 -9.10
C VAL A 160 52.85 7.36 -7.99
N ASP A 161 52.94 8.64 -8.36
CA ASP A 161 52.93 9.76 -7.42
C ASP A 161 51.53 9.98 -6.84
N LYS A 162 50.49 9.83 -7.69
CA LYS A 162 49.07 9.95 -7.27
C LYS A 162 48.69 8.93 -6.20
N ASP A 163 49.15 7.69 -6.32
CA ASP A 163 48.83 6.65 -5.34
C ASP A 163 49.53 6.90 -3.99
N ALA A 164 50.75 7.43 -4.02
CA ALA A 164 51.48 7.79 -2.81
C ALA A 164 50.84 9.01 -2.11
N GLU A 165 50.49 10.03 -2.89
CA GLU A 165 49.74 11.21 -2.46
C GLU A 165 48.40 10.80 -1.83
N MET A 166 47.58 9.98 -2.51
CA MET A 166 46.28 9.52 -2.00
C MET A 166 46.41 8.70 -0.70
N ARG A 167 47.43 7.83 -0.59
CA ARG A 167 47.70 7.09 0.67
C ARG A 167 48.11 8.02 1.80
N TRP A 168 48.89 9.07 1.51
CA TRP A 168 49.27 10.07 2.50
C TRP A 168 48.03 10.84 2.99
N LEU A 169 47.18 11.30 2.06
CA LEU A 169 45.94 11.99 2.40
C LEU A 169 45.03 11.11 3.27
N ASP A 170 44.80 9.87 2.85
CA ASP A 170 43.96 8.90 3.56
C ASP A 170 44.52 8.62 4.97
N ARG A 171 45.84 8.56 5.14
CA ARG A 171 46.47 8.41 6.46
C ARG A 171 46.32 9.66 7.33
N ALA A 172 46.59 10.84 6.77
CA ALA A 172 46.50 12.12 7.47
C ALA A 172 45.06 12.33 7.95
N LEU A 173 44.10 12.24 7.04
CA LEU A 173 42.69 12.38 7.38
C LEU A 173 42.27 11.33 8.43
N ARG A 174 42.66 10.04 8.32
CA ARG A 174 42.27 9.02 9.32
C ARG A 174 42.75 9.35 10.72
N ARG A 175 44.01 9.79 10.84
CA ARG A 175 44.57 10.19 12.14
C ARG A 175 43.82 11.37 12.74
N THR A 176 43.56 12.39 11.92
CA THR A 176 42.83 13.58 12.39
C THR A 176 41.37 13.26 12.75
N VAL A 177 40.68 12.46 11.94
CA VAL A 177 39.26 12.12 12.14
C VAL A 177 39.10 11.17 13.33
N ALA A 178 40.03 10.24 13.55
CA ALA A 178 40.04 9.41 14.75
C ALA A 178 40.11 10.26 16.03
N LEU A 179 40.87 11.36 15.98
CA LEU A 179 40.90 12.30 17.09
C LEU A 179 39.61 13.10 17.21
N SER A 180 39.05 13.61 16.12
CA SER A 180 37.75 14.29 16.14
C SER A 180 36.67 13.36 16.71
N LEU A 181 36.69 12.08 16.34
CA LEU A 181 35.77 11.06 16.84
C LEU A 181 35.99 10.79 18.33
N HIS A 182 37.24 10.73 18.78
CA HIS A 182 37.56 10.65 20.20
C HIS A 182 36.97 11.86 20.95
N LEU A 183 37.23 13.08 20.49
CA LEU A 183 36.69 14.30 21.10
C LEU A 183 35.16 14.35 21.10
N ALA A 184 34.51 13.86 20.04
CA ALA A 184 33.05 13.74 19.97
C ALA A 184 32.49 12.71 20.97
N ASN A 185 33.28 11.70 21.35
CA ASN A 185 32.85 10.60 22.22
C ASN A 185 33.27 10.77 23.68
N VAL A 186 34.33 11.53 23.96
CA VAL A 186 34.92 11.66 25.32
C VAL A 186 34.03 12.45 26.27
N GLY A 187 33.30 13.45 25.79
CA GLY A 187 32.44 14.26 26.65
C GLY A 187 31.44 15.10 25.88
N GLU A 188 30.36 15.52 26.55
CA GLU A 188 29.30 16.29 25.92
C GLU A 188 29.72 17.73 25.62
N GLY A 189 30.57 18.32 26.48
CA GLY A 189 31.10 19.66 26.25
C GLY A 189 32.01 19.70 25.03
N SER A 190 32.90 18.70 24.87
CA SER A 190 33.74 18.59 23.67
C SER A 190 32.92 18.30 22.42
N ARG A 191 31.90 17.43 22.49
CA ARG A 191 30.96 17.19 21.38
C ARG A 191 30.22 18.45 20.97
N ARG A 192 29.69 19.22 21.93
CA ARG A 192 29.00 20.50 21.67
C ARG A 192 29.88 21.50 20.93
N LEU A 193 31.14 21.63 21.33
CA LEU A 193 32.13 22.48 20.66
C LEU A 193 32.50 21.94 19.27
N MET A 194 32.51 20.62 19.07
CA MET A 194 32.67 20.00 17.75
C MET A 194 31.49 20.35 16.82
N CYS A 195 30.24 20.23 17.30
CA CYS A 195 29.04 20.60 16.55
C CYS A 195 29.07 22.08 16.12
N LEU A 196 29.46 22.99 17.03
CA LEU A 196 29.60 24.41 16.70
C LEU A 196 30.66 24.64 15.62
N ALA A 197 31.82 24.00 15.74
CA ALA A 197 32.90 24.13 14.79
C ALA A 197 32.56 23.49 13.42
N LEU A 198 31.75 22.43 13.37
CA LEU A 198 31.23 21.85 12.13
C LEU A 198 30.37 22.85 11.35
N MET A 199 29.62 23.71 12.03
CA MET A 199 28.78 24.73 11.39
C MET A 199 29.57 25.96 10.92
N GLU A 200 30.86 26.07 11.24
CA GLU A 200 31.69 27.17 10.75
C GLU A 200 32.04 27.03 9.27
N LYS A 201 32.20 28.17 8.59
CA LYS A 201 32.60 28.21 7.17
C LYS A 201 34.03 27.70 6.98
N THR A 202 34.24 26.97 5.88
CA THR A 202 35.57 26.51 5.47
C THR A 202 36.50 27.68 5.14
N VAL A 203 37.81 27.46 5.27
CA VAL A 203 38.81 28.49 4.95
C VAL A 203 38.89 28.75 3.44
N GLN A 204 38.82 27.68 2.64
CA GLN A 204 38.82 27.77 1.18
C GLN A 204 37.37 27.68 0.68
N PRO A 205 37.04 28.37 -0.43
CA PRO A 205 35.75 28.20 -1.07
C PRO A 205 35.67 26.85 -1.79
N HIS A 206 34.50 26.22 -1.72
CA HIS A 206 34.16 25.08 -2.56
C HIS A 206 33.92 25.53 -4.00
N LEU A 207 34.46 24.79 -4.98
CA LEU A 207 34.29 25.08 -6.40
C LEU A 207 33.08 24.31 -6.94
N VAL A 208 32.07 25.05 -7.36
CA VAL A 208 30.83 24.50 -7.90
C VAL A 208 30.83 24.68 -9.41
N ALA A 209 30.80 23.57 -10.15
CA ALA A 209 30.57 23.61 -11.60
C ALA A 209 29.07 23.80 -11.87
N ARG A 210 28.66 24.97 -12.37
CA ARG A 210 27.26 25.24 -12.71
C ARG A 210 27.03 24.89 -14.19
N ARG A 211 26.08 24.01 -14.49
CA ARG A 211 25.61 23.80 -15.87
C ARG A 211 24.55 24.86 -16.20
N VAL A 212 24.95 26.02 -16.72
CA VAL A 212 24.02 27.06 -17.20
C VAL A 212 24.35 27.38 -18.66
N GLY A 213 23.57 26.82 -19.60
CA GLY A 213 23.87 26.94 -21.03
C GLY A 213 25.23 26.32 -21.39
N ASP A 214 25.58 26.28 -22.68
CA ASP A 214 26.78 25.58 -23.18
C ASP A 214 28.14 26.10 -22.65
N ASN A 215 28.15 27.08 -21.73
CA ASN A 215 29.36 27.59 -21.09
C ASN A 215 29.32 27.33 -19.58
N GLY A 216 29.94 26.22 -19.14
CA GLY A 216 30.04 25.82 -17.74
C GLY A 216 30.83 26.81 -16.88
N ALA A 217 30.15 27.80 -16.30
CA ALA A 217 30.74 28.73 -15.34
C ALA A 217 30.99 28.02 -14.00
N VAL A 218 32.23 28.07 -13.52
CA VAL A 218 32.60 27.60 -12.18
C VAL A 218 32.42 28.76 -11.20
N VAL A 219 31.61 28.56 -10.15
CA VAL A 219 31.36 29.55 -9.10
C VAL A 219 32.01 29.07 -7.81
N SER A 220 32.69 29.96 -7.09
CA SER A 220 33.27 29.69 -5.78
C SER A 220 32.31 30.08 -4.66
N VAL A 221 32.02 29.15 -3.75
CA VAL A 221 31.07 29.35 -2.63
C VAL A 221 31.71 28.87 -1.33
N HIS A 222 31.64 29.67 -0.27
CA HIS A 222 32.06 29.22 1.06
C HIS A 222 30.93 28.43 1.72
N VAL A 223 31.18 27.15 1.95
CA VAL A 223 30.27 26.22 2.63
C VAL A 223 30.72 26.00 4.08
N SER A 224 29.89 25.39 4.92
CA SER A 224 30.30 24.98 6.27
C SER A 224 31.22 23.75 6.23
N CYS A 225 31.99 23.50 7.29
CA CYS A 225 32.76 22.26 7.42
C CYS A 225 31.84 21.02 7.36
N LEU A 226 30.66 21.13 7.97
CA LEU A 226 29.61 20.12 7.92
C LEU A 226 29.18 19.81 6.49
N GLU A 227 28.84 20.85 5.71
CA GLU A 227 28.43 20.71 4.31
C GLU A 227 29.58 20.19 3.43
N GLU A 228 30.82 20.62 3.65
CA GLU A 228 31.99 20.09 2.93
C GLU A 228 32.17 18.60 3.21
N PHE A 229 32.06 18.18 4.47
CA PHE A 229 32.13 16.77 4.85
C PHE A 229 30.99 15.98 4.24
N PHE A 230 29.79 16.57 4.21
CA PHE A 230 28.62 15.97 3.57
C PHE A 230 28.85 15.77 2.08
N ILE A 231 29.23 16.82 1.34
CA ILE A 231 29.51 16.77 -0.11
C ILE A 231 30.57 15.73 -0.47
N ALA A 232 31.61 15.60 0.35
CA ALA A 232 32.66 14.62 0.10
C ALA A 232 32.17 13.17 0.20
N ASN A 233 31.14 12.91 1.01
CA ASN A 233 30.47 11.61 1.05
C ASN A 233 29.51 11.39 -0.14
N LEU A 234 29.16 12.44 -0.90
CA LEU A 234 28.29 12.35 -2.08
C LEU A 234 28.98 11.88 -3.38
N ALA A 235 30.33 11.91 -3.46
CA ALA A 235 31.07 11.68 -4.70
C ALA A 235 32.32 10.78 -4.56
N PRO A 236 32.18 9.52 -4.13
CA PRO A 236 33.31 8.63 -3.85
C PRO A 236 34.07 8.17 -5.11
N ALA A 237 33.52 8.37 -6.32
CA ALA A 237 34.14 7.93 -7.57
C ALA A 237 35.56 8.48 -7.81
N ARG A 238 35.99 9.53 -7.10
CA ARG A 238 37.35 10.10 -7.17
C ARG A 238 38.37 9.43 -6.23
N GLY A 239 37.96 8.45 -5.41
CA GLY A 239 38.80 7.91 -4.32
C GLY A 239 38.59 6.44 -3.96
N LYS A 240 38.20 5.57 -4.91
CA LYS A 240 38.14 4.11 -4.68
C LYS A 240 39.46 3.61 -4.08
N GLY A 241 39.43 3.03 -2.88
CA GLY A 241 40.60 2.50 -2.15
C GLY A 241 41.08 3.32 -0.95
N CYS A 242 40.45 4.45 -0.64
CA CYS A 242 40.76 5.24 0.57
C CYS A 242 39.80 4.87 1.72
N ILE A 243 40.35 4.24 2.76
CA ILE A 243 39.60 3.64 3.88
C ILE A 243 38.83 4.71 4.68
N ILE A 244 39.28 5.96 4.71
CA ILE A 244 38.59 6.99 5.48
C ILE A 244 37.16 7.26 5.02
N TRP A 245 36.91 7.14 3.72
CA TRP A 245 35.60 7.40 3.13
C TRP A 245 34.63 6.26 3.38
N GLU A 246 35.15 5.05 3.58
CA GLU A 246 34.33 3.88 3.85
C GLU A 246 33.78 3.91 5.28
N ASN A 247 34.50 4.47 6.26
CA ASN A 247 34.12 4.29 7.67
C ASN A 247 34.61 5.35 8.68
N SER A 248 34.80 6.64 8.36
CA SER A 248 35.28 7.60 9.41
C SER A 248 34.55 8.93 9.47
N LEU A 249 34.27 9.60 8.35
CA LEU A 249 33.58 10.89 8.38
C LEU A 249 32.11 10.75 8.76
N LEU A 250 31.42 9.72 8.26
CA LEU A 250 30.07 9.41 8.69
C LEU A 250 30.00 9.15 10.19
N TYR A 251 30.92 8.34 10.75
CA TYR A 251 30.93 8.04 12.18
C TYR A 251 31.17 9.28 13.04
N LEU A 252 31.99 10.23 12.57
CA LEU A 252 32.13 11.52 13.22
C LEU A 252 30.78 12.26 13.26
N LEU A 253 30.07 12.33 12.13
CA LEU A 253 28.74 12.95 12.08
C LEU A 253 27.74 12.21 12.97
N GLY A 254 27.67 10.88 12.90
CA GLY A 254 26.80 10.05 13.73
C GLY A 254 27.07 10.21 15.24
N GLY A 255 28.34 10.29 15.64
CA GLY A 255 28.71 10.60 17.03
C GLY A 255 28.27 11.99 17.48
N CYS A 256 28.24 12.97 16.56
CA CYS A 256 27.81 14.33 16.86
C CYS A 256 26.29 14.53 16.79
N VAL A 257 25.55 13.75 16.00
CA VAL A 257 24.05 13.79 15.88
C VAL A 257 23.34 13.51 17.20
N SER A 258 24.02 12.85 18.14
CA SER A 258 23.54 12.68 19.51
C SER A 258 23.35 14.02 20.26
N ASP A 259 24.04 15.09 19.85
CA ASP A 259 23.75 16.46 20.30
C ASP A 259 22.61 17.06 19.45
N PRO A 260 21.49 17.46 20.06
CA PRO A 260 20.34 18.00 19.33
C PRO A 260 20.66 19.21 18.42
N LEU A 261 21.74 19.95 18.70
CA LEU A 261 22.17 21.10 17.88
C LEU A 261 22.48 20.74 16.44
N LEU A 262 22.95 19.52 16.18
CA LEU A 262 23.39 19.13 14.84
C LEU A 262 22.27 18.51 13.99
N ARG A 263 21.12 18.17 14.59
CA ARG A 263 20.04 17.45 13.91
C ARG A 263 19.38 18.28 12.80
N ILE A 264 19.06 19.55 13.05
CA ILE A 264 18.48 20.47 12.04
C ILE A 264 19.47 20.72 10.89
N PRO A 265 20.75 21.10 11.14
CA PRO A 265 21.74 21.26 10.08
C PRO A 265 21.89 20.03 9.18
N ILE A 266 21.91 18.81 9.75
CA ILE A 266 22.02 17.57 8.97
C ILE A 266 20.74 17.30 8.18
N ALA A 267 19.56 17.50 8.78
CA ALA A 267 18.30 17.37 8.07
C ALA A 267 18.22 18.32 6.87
N GLU A 268 18.60 19.60 7.03
CA GLU A 268 18.61 20.54 5.90
C GLU A 268 19.59 20.12 4.79
N LEU A 269 20.75 19.55 5.13
CA LEU A 269 21.69 19.06 4.12
C LEU A 269 21.14 17.82 3.37
N LEU A 270 20.47 16.91 4.08
CA LEU A 270 19.77 15.80 3.44
C LEU A 270 18.71 16.33 2.45
N LEU A 271 17.90 17.31 2.85
CA LEU A 271 16.86 17.93 2.02
C LEU A 271 17.41 18.80 0.87
N LYS A 272 18.59 19.38 1.04
CA LYS A 272 19.28 20.17 0.01
C LYS A 272 19.77 19.27 -1.13
N TYR A 273 20.32 18.11 -0.79
CA TYR A 273 20.94 17.18 -1.74
C TYR A 273 20.04 15.97 -2.06
N GLU A 274 18.80 15.96 -1.58
CA GLU A 274 17.90 14.81 -1.65
C GLU A 274 17.69 14.31 -3.08
N GLU A 275 17.39 15.19 -4.05
CA GLU A 275 17.20 14.78 -5.45
C GLU A 275 18.42 14.05 -6.01
N ARG A 276 19.63 14.49 -5.64
CA ARG A 276 20.87 13.87 -6.07
C ARG A 276 21.11 12.55 -5.35
N LEU A 277 20.87 12.49 -4.05
CA LEU A 277 20.94 11.27 -3.24
C LEU A 277 20.02 10.18 -3.81
N SER A 278 18.84 10.60 -4.28
CA SER A 278 17.82 9.71 -4.85
C SER A 278 18.20 9.03 -6.18
N VAL A 279 19.35 9.38 -6.78
CA VAL A 279 19.80 8.84 -8.08
C VAL A 279 21.28 8.46 -8.09
N VAL A 280 21.92 8.37 -6.92
CA VAL A 280 23.31 7.92 -6.79
C VAL A 280 23.32 6.62 -5.98
N GLU A 281 24.25 5.71 -6.29
CA GLU A 281 24.42 4.46 -5.52
C GLU A 281 24.69 4.75 -4.04
N ARG A 282 24.16 3.86 -3.17
CA ARG A 282 24.09 3.98 -1.70
C ARG A 282 25.22 4.78 -1.09
N GLN A 283 24.83 5.75 -0.27
CA GLN A 283 25.77 6.63 0.41
C GLN A 283 25.68 6.51 1.91
N HIS A 284 26.83 6.56 2.55
CA HIS A 284 26.97 6.52 4.01
C HIS A 284 26.08 7.54 4.73
N VAL A 285 25.90 8.74 4.18
CA VAL A 285 25.09 9.82 4.80
C VAL A 285 23.60 9.50 4.92
N GLU A 286 23.08 8.54 4.15
CA GLU A 286 21.68 8.15 4.16
C GLU A 286 21.29 7.43 5.46
N GLU A 287 22.27 6.81 6.12
CA GLU A 287 22.11 6.18 7.43
C GLU A 287 21.80 7.18 8.55
N LEU A 288 21.96 8.50 8.30
CA LEU A 288 21.62 9.57 9.24
C LEU A 288 20.15 10.03 9.15
N ALA A 289 19.43 9.60 8.11
CA ALA A 289 18.07 10.09 7.84
C ALA A 289 17.10 9.73 8.97
N VAL A 290 17.19 8.53 9.54
CA VAL A 290 16.31 8.10 10.63
C VAL A 290 16.47 9.00 11.86
N GLN A 291 17.69 9.37 12.23
CA GLN A 291 18.01 10.14 13.44
C GLN A 291 17.59 11.62 13.34
N VAL A 292 17.19 12.09 12.17
CA VAL A 292 16.78 13.49 11.97
C VAL A 292 15.38 13.63 11.37
N LEU A 293 15.02 12.84 10.37
CA LEU A 293 13.73 12.91 9.69
C LEU A 293 12.61 12.21 10.47
N SER A 294 12.91 11.29 11.39
CA SER A 294 11.89 10.70 12.28
C SER A 294 11.65 11.51 13.57
N VAL A 295 12.45 12.55 13.83
CA VAL A 295 12.41 13.31 15.08
C VAL A 295 11.40 14.45 14.98
N LYS A 296 10.31 14.36 15.74
CA LYS A 296 9.21 15.33 15.75
C LYS A 296 9.65 16.80 15.77
N ASN A 297 10.58 17.17 16.66
CA ASN A 297 11.00 18.57 16.82
C ASN A 297 11.86 19.09 15.65
N VAL A 298 12.60 18.21 14.98
CA VAL A 298 13.35 18.57 13.78
C VAL A 298 12.36 18.86 12.66
N VAL A 299 11.40 17.95 12.44
CA VAL A 299 10.34 18.11 11.44
C VAL A 299 9.50 19.36 11.71
N ASP A 300 9.09 19.59 12.96
CA ASP A 300 8.35 20.80 13.35
C ASP A 300 9.15 22.07 13.14
N GLY A 301 10.43 22.09 13.52
CA GLY A 301 11.31 23.25 13.33
C GLY A 301 11.49 23.60 11.85
N LEU A 302 11.64 22.60 10.98
CA LEU A 302 11.77 22.77 9.54
C LEU A 302 10.45 23.13 8.84
N LEU A 303 9.31 22.67 9.37
CA LEU A 303 7.98 23.08 8.91
C LEU A 303 7.70 24.55 9.27
N GLN A 304 8.06 24.95 10.49
CA GLN A 304 7.84 26.29 11.02
C GLN A 304 8.94 27.29 10.64
N LYS A 305 10.03 26.82 10.02
CA LYS A 305 11.23 27.60 9.69
C LYS A 305 11.81 28.34 10.90
N THR A 306 11.88 27.66 12.04
CA THR A 306 12.46 28.24 13.26
C THR A 306 13.93 28.55 13.04
N SER A 307 14.38 29.73 13.46
CA SER A 307 15.81 30.10 13.35
C SER A 307 16.66 29.18 14.22
N HIS A 308 17.80 28.74 13.67
CA HIS A 308 18.70 27.81 14.34
C HIS A 308 20.11 28.43 14.50
N PRO A 309 20.38 29.29 15.49
CA PRO A 309 21.71 29.89 15.65
C PRO A 309 22.76 28.84 16.07
N PRO A 310 23.97 28.80 15.48
CA PRO A 310 24.54 29.69 14.45
C PRO A 310 24.32 29.25 12.99
N TRP A 311 23.54 28.20 12.74
CA TRP A 311 23.26 27.68 11.40
C TRP A 311 22.35 28.62 10.59
N GLN A 312 22.78 28.93 9.38
CA GLN A 312 21.95 29.62 8.42
C GLN A 312 21.23 28.59 7.55
N CYS A 313 19.91 28.71 7.42
CA CYS A 313 19.11 27.82 6.58
C CYS A 313 19.69 27.71 5.16
N VAL A 314 19.87 26.47 4.68
CA VAL A 314 20.46 26.18 3.35
C VAL A 314 19.46 25.70 2.30
N ILE A 315 18.19 25.51 2.68
CA ILE A 315 17.11 25.05 1.78
C ILE A 315 16.19 26.17 1.28
N GLY A 316 16.49 27.44 1.59
CA GLY A 316 15.77 28.60 1.06
C GLY A 316 14.41 28.84 1.72
N ASN A 317 13.39 29.19 0.93
CA ASN A 317 12.04 29.48 1.43
C ASN A 317 11.12 28.27 1.43
N GLU A 318 11.59 27.11 0.99
CA GLU A 318 10.83 25.87 1.02
C GLU A 318 10.82 25.25 2.44
N THR A 319 9.80 24.44 2.73
CA THR A 319 9.77 23.64 3.97
C THR A 319 10.24 22.22 3.67
N ILE A 320 10.45 21.42 4.73
CA ILE A 320 10.74 19.99 4.60
C ILE A 320 9.79 19.27 3.64
N LEU A 321 8.47 19.48 3.73
CA LEU A 321 7.51 18.81 2.85
C LEU A 321 7.63 19.22 1.39
N HIS A 322 8.00 20.47 1.11
CA HIS A 322 8.28 20.90 -0.27
C HIS A 322 9.49 20.11 -0.79
N ARG A 323 10.64 20.18 -0.11
CA ARG A 323 11.87 19.50 -0.55
C ARG A 323 11.67 17.99 -0.78
N MET A 324 10.97 17.31 0.12
CA MET A 324 10.72 15.87 -0.01
C MET A 324 9.78 15.52 -1.17
N LEU A 325 8.72 16.31 -1.39
CA LEU A 325 7.84 16.12 -2.54
C LEU A 325 8.57 16.47 -3.86
N SER A 326 9.47 17.45 -3.86
CA SER A 326 10.35 17.74 -5.00
C SER A 326 11.23 16.53 -5.32
N ALA A 327 11.85 15.90 -4.31
CA ALA A 327 12.67 14.70 -4.48
C ALA A 327 11.88 13.48 -4.94
N LEU A 328 10.70 13.25 -4.37
CA LEU A 328 9.80 12.19 -4.83
C LEU A 328 9.41 12.41 -6.30
N LEU A 329 9.01 13.63 -6.68
CA LEU A 329 8.69 13.98 -8.06
C LEU A 329 9.91 13.88 -8.98
N TYR A 330 11.11 14.16 -8.49
CA TYR A 330 12.35 14.04 -9.24
C TYR A 330 12.59 12.59 -9.68
N VAL A 331 12.47 11.63 -8.75
CA VAL A 331 12.57 10.21 -9.09
C VAL A 331 11.41 9.76 -9.98
N CYS A 332 10.17 10.20 -9.70
CA CYS A 332 9.03 9.90 -10.56
C CYS A 332 9.27 10.34 -12.00
N CYS A 333 9.87 11.52 -12.20
CA CYS A 333 10.19 12.05 -13.53
C CYS A 333 11.24 11.19 -14.26
N HIS A 334 12.26 10.70 -13.54
CA HIS A 334 13.24 9.76 -14.10
C HIS A 334 12.62 8.43 -14.46
N VAL A 335 11.83 7.83 -13.58
CA VAL A 335 11.10 6.59 -13.86
C VAL A 335 10.17 6.75 -15.06
N HIS A 336 9.53 7.92 -15.21
CA HIS A 336 8.62 8.21 -16.31
C HIS A 336 9.32 8.38 -17.66
N ARG A 337 10.45 9.10 -17.73
CA ARG A 337 11.09 9.44 -19.01
C ARG A 337 12.41 8.74 -19.30
N ASN A 338 13.27 8.53 -18.30
CA ASN A 338 14.66 8.10 -18.49
C ASN A 338 15.11 7.15 -17.36
N SER A 339 14.46 5.99 -17.23
CA SER A 339 14.75 5.03 -16.15
C SER A 339 16.18 4.49 -16.17
N GLU A 340 16.86 4.52 -17.32
CA GLU A 340 18.26 4.11 -17.52
C GLU A 340 19.27 5.01 -16.78
N LEU A 341 18.86 6.20 -16.35
CA LEU A 341 19.70 7.11 -15.56
C LEU A 341 19.67 6.79 -14.06
N LEU A 342 18.78 5.90 -13.62
CA LEU A 342 18.74 5.44 -12.24
C LEU A 342 19.82 4.37 -12.04
N PRO A 343 20.50 4.36 -10.89
CA PRO A 343 21.46 3.30 -10.57
C PRO A 343 20.82 1.91 -10.60
N ASP A 344 21.64 0.89 -10.86
CA ASP A 344 21.24 -0.52 -10.86
C ASP A 344 20.74 -0.99 -9.47
N ASP A 345 20.93 -0.22 -8.40
CA ASP A 345 20.42 -0.55 -7.07
C ASP A 345 18.97 -0.08 -6.88
N VAL A 346 18.09 -1.06 -6.67
CA VAL A 346 16.65 -0.89 -6.47
C VAL A 346 16.33 -0.03 -5.26
N GLU A 347 17.16 -0.10 -4.22
CA GLU A 347 16.92 0.65 -2.99
C GLU A 347 16.97 2.17 -3.21
N VAL A 348 17.73 2.64 -4.20
CA VAL A 348 17.90 4.07 -4.51
C VAL A 348 16.58 4.72 -4.93
N ALA A 349 15.77 4.06 -5.77
CA ALA A 349 14.47 4.58 -6.19
C ALA A 349 13.42 4.57 -5.05
N TYR A 350 13.59 3.72 -4.04
CA TYR A 350 12.67 3.59 -2.92
C TYR A 350 12.98 4.58 -1.78
N GLN A 351 14.24 5.02 -1.68
CA GLN A 351 14.71 5.89 -0.61
C GLN A 351 13.87 7.16 -0.39
N PRO A 352 13.44 7.92 -1.42
CA PRO A 352 12.58 9.09 -1.21
C PRO A 352 11.22 8.72 -0.64
N CYS A 353 10.69 7.54 -0.98
CA CYS A 353 9.44 7.05 -0.41
C CYS A 353 9.60 6.78 1.09
N HIS A 354 10.72 6.15 1.48
CA HIS A 354 11.02 5.87 2.89
C HIS A 354 11.29 7.14 3.70
N TRP A 355 12.06 8.09 3.16
CA TRP A 355 12.33 9.34 3.86
C TRP A 355 11.05 10.15 4.03
N PHE A 356 10.23 10.24 2.97
CA PHE A 356 8.93 10.87 3.03
C PHE A 356 8.05 10.24 4.12
N GLU A 357 7.99 8.90 4.20
CA GLU A 357 7.32 8.16 5.28
C GLU A 357 7.83 8.58 6.67
N LEU A 358 9.14 8.61 6.90
CA LEU A 358 9.73 9.00 8.19
C LEU A 358 9.27 10.39 8.62
N ALA A 359 9.37 11.39 7.72
CA ALA A 359 9.04 12.77 8.06
C ALA A 359 7.55 13.01 8.27
N VAL A 360 6.69 12.42 7.44
CA VAL A 360 5.24 12.59 7.58
C VAL A 360 4.67 11.81 8.76
N ALA A 361 5.34 10.74 9.21
CA ALA A 361 5.00 10.01 10.43
C ALA A 361 5.48 10.71 11.71
N ALA A 362 6.55 11.52 11.64
CA ALA A 362 7.22 12.08 12.81
C ALA A 362 6.40 13.15 13.57
N SER A 363 5.53 13.89 12.88
CA SER A 363 4.78 14.99 13.50
C SER A 363 3.35 15.13 12.98
N GLU A 364 2.41 15.36 13.89
CA GLU A 364 1.03 15.72 13.56
C GLU A 364 0.93 17.00 12.72
N ASN A 365 1.89 17.92 12.84
CA ASN A 365 1.92 19.14 12.02
C ASN A 365 2.15 18.84 10.54
N ALA A 366 2.65 17.65 10.18
CA ALA A 366 2.77 17.23 8.78
C ALA A 366 1.40 17.11 8.08
N ARG A 367 0.27 17.05 8.82
CA ARG A 367 -1.09 17.14 8.24
C ARG A 367 -1.35 18.45 7.50
N VAL A 368 -0.48 19.45 7.65
CA VAL A 368 -0.44 20.64 6.79
C VAL A 368 -0.40 20.29 5.30
N MET A 369 0.17 19.13 4.95
CA MET A 369 0.21 18.61 3.59
C MET A 369 -1.17 18.45 2.95
N VAL A 370 -2.18 18.02 3.72
CA VAL A 370 -3.55 17.76 3.23
C VAL A 370 -4.47 18.97 3.36
N VAL A 371 -3.90 20.13 3.72
CA VAL A 371 -4.60 21.42 3.83
C VAL A 371 -3.97 22.48 2.93
N SER A 372 -2.68 22.34 2.62
CA SER A 372 -2.03 23.06 1.53
C SER A 372 -2.45 22.49 0.19
N ARG A 373 -3.01 23.36 -0.66
CA ARG A 373 -3.38 23.00 -2.03
C ARG A 373 -2.16 22.59 -2.86
N GLN A 374 -1.05 23.33 -2.75
CA GLN A 374 0.16 23.06 -3.52
C GLN A 374 0.80 21.72 -3.17
N LEU A 375 0.92 21.41 -1.86
CA LEU A 375 1.51 20.15 -1.40
C LEU A 375 0.63 18.95 -1.77
N PHE A 376 -0.69 19.06 -1.60
CA PHE A 376 -1.63 18.00 -1.98
C PHE A 376 -1.62 17.74 -3.50
N ARG A 377 -1.54 18.78 -4.33
CA ARG A 377 -1.39 18.63 -5.79
C ARG A 377 -0.09 17.94 -6.18
N ALA A 378 1.02 18.28 -5.52
CA ALA A 378 2.31 17.64 -5.75
C ALA A 378 2.26 16.15 -5.41
N TRP A 379 1.62 15.79 -4.30
CA TRP A 379 1.31 14.40 -3.94
C TRP A 379 0.51 13.69 -5.04
N CYS A 380 -0.64 14.25 -5.45
CA CYS A 380 -1.46 13.68 -6.52
C CYS A 380 -0.69 13.51 -7.84
N LYS A 381 0.13 14.50 -8.21
CA LYS A 381 0.96 14.45 -9.42
C LYS A 381 2.01 13.34 -9.36
N ALA A 382 2.64 13.11 -8.21
CA ALA A 382 3.59 12.01 -8.02
C ALA A 382 2.90 10.65 -8.26
N LEU A 383 1.72 10.43 -7.67
CA LEU A 383 0.96 9.18 -7.87
C LEU A 383 0.55 8.98 -9.34
N CYS A 384 0.14 10.04 -10.04
CA CYS A 384 -0.17 9.95 -11.46
C CYS A 384 1.06 9.64 -12.32
N LEU A 385 2.22 10.27 -12.05
CA LEU A 385 3.46 9.96 -12.75
C LEU A 385 3.86 8.49 -12.54
N ILE A 386 3.80 7.97 -11.32
CA ILE A 386 4.07 6.55 -11.05
C ILE A 386 3.11 5.67 -11.86
N GLY A 387 1.82 6.00 -11.86
CA GLY A 387 0.80 5.30 -12.64
C GLY A 387 1.03 5.31 -14.16
N LEU A 388 1.73 6.33 -14.68
CA LEU A 388 2.07 6.47 -16.10
C LEU A 388 3.36 5.76 -16.51
N SER A 389 4.10 5.17 -15.57
CA SER A 389 5.53 4.84 -15.78
C SER A 389 5.91 3.38 -15.60
N SER A 390 4.93 2.46 -15.52
CA SER A 390 5.22 1.02 -15.43
C SER A 390 5.96 0.53 -16.67
N LYS A 391 7.20 0.07 -16.47
CA LYS A 391 8.07 -0.51 -17.49
C LYS A 391 9.04 -1.50 -16.84
N VAL A 392 9.17 -2.68 -17.45
CA VAL A 392 10.16 -3.68 -17.03
C VAL A 392 11.54 -3.30 -17.57
N VAL A 393 12.53 -3.25 -16.67
CA VAL A 393 13.94 -3.04 -16.95
C VAL A 393 14.66 -4.36 -16.66
N ARG A 394 15.43 -4.86 -17.64
CA ARG A 394 16.23 -6.08 -17.51
C ARG A 394 17.69 -5.72 -17.25
N GLU A 395 18.22 -6.12 -16.12
CA GLU A 395 19.63 -5.89 -15.77
C GLU A 395 20.41 -7.21 -15.78
N THR A 396 21.65 -7.18 -16.27
CA THR A 396 22.56 -8.32 -16.19
C THR A 396 23.56 -8.06 -15.07
N ARG A 397 23.53 -8.85 -13.99
CA ARG A 397 24.49 -8.75 -12.89
C ARG A 397 25.54 -9.85 -12.97
N GLU A 398 26.79 -9.47 -12.74
CA GLU A 398 27.91 -10.39 -12.55
C GLU A 398 28.03 -10.75 -11.06
N SER A 399 27.89 -12.03 -10.70
CA SER A 399 28.34 -12.51 -9.39
C SER A 399 29.23 -13.73 -9.53
N GLY A 400 30.49 -13.61 -9.10
CA GLY A 400 31.44 -14.71 -8.92
C GLY A 400 31.97 -15.35 -10.21
N SER A 401 31.08 -15.85 -11.08
CA SER A 401 31.42 -16.41 -12.40
C SER A 401 30.21 -16.61 -13.34
N ALA A 402 29.01 -16.12 -12.97
CA ALA A 402 27.78 -16.31 -13.73
C ALA A 402 27.02 -14.99 -13.88
N ASN A 403 26.51 -14.75 -15.09
CA ASN A 403 25.59 -13.67 -15.39
C ASN A 403 24.18 -14.11 -15.04
N TYR A 404 23.50 -13.37 -14.17
CA TYR A 404 22.07 -13.56 -13.92
C TYR A 404 21.31 -12.29 -14.30
N ILE A 405 20.14 -12.49 -14.92
CA ILE A 405 19.26 -11.40 -15.33
C ILE A 405 18.31 -11.10 -14.16
N ILE A 406 18.22 -9.84 -13.75
CA ILE A 406 17.20 -9.37 -12.80
C ILE A 406 16.22 -8.48 -13.56
N ASP A 407 14.96 -8.88 -13.57
CA ASP A 407 13.87 -8.07 -14.10
C ASP A 407 13.27 -7.21 -12.98
N LYS A 408 12.97 -5.94 -13.30
CA LYS A 408 12.46 -4.96 -12.33
C LYS A 408 11.45 -4.01 -12.97
N ASP A 409 10.38 -3.69 -12.25
CA ASP A 409 9.50 -2.55 -12.56
C ASP A 409 9.64 -1.50 -11.45
N ASN A 410 10.28 -0.37 -11.78
CA ASN A 410 10.55 0.69 -10.80
C ASN A 410 9.26 1.38 -10.32
N ALA A 411 8.25 1.52 -11.18
CA ALA A 411 6.99 2.15 -10.80
C ALA A 411 6.20 1.30 -9.79
N MET A 412 6.14 -0.02 -9.99
CA MET A 412 5.51 -0.94 -9.03
C MET A 412 6.21 -0.93 -7.66
N LYS A 413 7.54 -0.83 -7.66
CA LYS A 413 8.31 -0.77 -6.41
C LYS A 413 8.12 0.55 -5.68
N MET A 414 8.13 1.67 -6.40
CA MET A 414 7.79 2.97 -5.83
C MET A 414 6.39 2.96 -5.23
N GLU A 415 5.39 2.41 -5.95
CA GLU A 415 4.04 2.26 -5.43
C GLU A 415 3.99 1.41 -4.15
N ALA A 416 4.63 0.23 -4.15
CA ALA A 416 4.70 -0.62 -2.97
C ALA A 416 5.34 0.10 -1.79
N GLY A 417 6.32 0.96 -2.07
CA GLY A 417 6.99 1.78 -1.10
C GLY A 417 6.15 2.92 -0.51
N LEU A 418 5.29 3.54 -1.32
CA LEU A 418 4.41 4.64 -0.88
C LEU A 418 3.18 4.16 -0.10
N ARG A 419 2.92 2.85 -0.06
CA ARG A 419 1.78 2.28 0.67
C ARG A 419 1.71 2.72 2.13
N TYR A 420 2.86 2.81 2.82
CA TYR A 420 2.88 3.26 4.21
C TYR A 420 2.46 4.72 4.34
N ALA A 421 2.90 5.56 3.39
CA ALA A 421 2.47 6.94 3.32
C ALA A 421 0.96 7.07 3.05
N PHE A 422 0.32 6.15 2.32
CA PHE A 422 -1.14 6.19 2.11
C PHE A 422 -1.90 6.11 3.43
N ASN A 423 -1.48 5.22 4.34
CA ASN A 423 -2.10 5.08 5.66
C ASN A 423 -1.88 6.34 6.51
N ILE A 424 -0.69 6.93 6.47
CA ILE A 424 -0.41 8.16 7.21
C ILE A 424 -1.27 9.32 6.68
N VAL A 425 -1.33 9.51 5.35
CA VAL A 425 -2.13 10.56 4.71
C VAL A 425 -3.63 10.36 4.94
N ARG A 426 -4.12 9.10 4.91
CA ARG A 426 -5.49 8.74 5.31
C ARG A 426 -5.83 9.33 6.67
N HIS A 427 -4.96 9.15 7.67
CA HIS A 427 -5.18 9.68 9.02
C HIS A 427 -5.09 11.19 9.11
N MET A 428 -4.21 11.82 8.32
CA MET A 428 -4.15 13.28 8.23
C MET A 428 -5.49 13.85 7.73
N VAL A 429 -6.04 13.30 6.64
CA VAL A 429 -7.32 13.73 6.08
C VAL A 429 -8.46 13.47 7.06
N PHE A 430 -8.52 12.26 7.66
CA PHE A 430 -9.54 11.93 8.65
C PHE A 430 -9.48 12.85 9.87
N GLY A 431 -8.29 13.10 10.41
CA GLY A 431 -8.10 13.97 11.58
C GLY A 431 -8.55 15.41 11.32
N VAL A 432 -8.28 15.94 10.12
CA VAL A 432 -8.77 17.27 9.71
C VAL A 432 -10.30 17.26 9.58
N GLY A 433 -10.87 16.28 8.86
CA GLY A 433 -12.32 16.16 8.71
C GLY A 433 -13.06 16.00 10.05
N ALA A 434 -12.53 15.17 10.95
CA ALA A 434 -13.11 14.94 12.27
C ALA A 434 -13.07 16.18 13.17
N ALA A 435 -12.03 17.01 13.03
CA ALA A 435 -11.95 18.30 13.72
C ALA A 435 -13.04 19.27 13.22
N LEU A 436 -13.22 19.36 11.90
CA LEU A 436 -14.28 20.18 11.27
C LEU A 436 -15.68 19.74 11.71
N LEU A 437 -15.96 18.44 11.70
CA LEU A 437 -17.23 17.88 12.19
C LEU A 437 -17.52 18.26 13.65
N SER A 438 -16.48 18.27 14.49
CA SER A 438 -16.60 18.56 15.91
C SER A 438 -16.57 20.07 16.22
N GLY A 439 -16.46 20.94 15.20
CA GLY A 439 -16.26 22.38 15.37
C GLY A 439 -14.95 22.77 16.06
N LYS A 440 -13.97 21.86 16.12
CA LYS A 440 -12.64 22.10 16.68
C LYS A 440 -11.73 22.64 15.58
N GLU A 441 -10.80 23.53 15.93
CA GLU A 441 -9.77 23.95 14.99
C GLU A 441 -8.90 22.75 14.59
N PRO A 442 -8.71 22.49 13.28
CA PRO A 442 -7.88 21.39 12.82
C PRO A 442 -6.39 21.61 13.11
N PHE A 443 -5.96 22.80 13.51
CA PHE A 443 -4.60 23.10 13.92
C PHE A 443 -4.62 24.02 15.14
N SER A 444 -3.54 24.01 15.93
CA SER A 444 -3.32 25.06 16.93
C SER A 444 -2.97 26.38 16.23
N ALA A 445 -3.28 27.52 16.84
CA ALA A 445 -2.94 28.84 16.31
C ALA A 445 -1.45 28.99 15.91
N ALA A 446 -0.54 28.35 16.65
CA ALA A 446 0.90 28.34 16.35
C ALA A 446 1.25 27.56 15.07
N ALA A 447 0.47 26.53 14.71
CA ALA A 447 0.63 25.76 13.49
C ALA A 447 -0.05 26.39 12.26
N VAL A 448 -0.96 27.36 12.47
CA VAL A 448 -1.64 28.10 11.38
C VAL A 448 -0.77 29.23 10.82
N ALA A 449 0.02 29.92 11.65
CA ALA A 449 0.86 31.03 11.19
C ALA A 449 1.86 30.67 10.06
N PRO A 450 2.52 29.49 10.06
CA PRO A 450 3.42 29.06 8.97
C PRO A 450 2.72 28.84 7.64
N LEU A 451 1.43 28.43 7.63
CA LEU A 451 0.70 28.18 6.39
C LEU A 451 0.60 29.42 5.50
N ALA A 452 0.47 30.59 6.10
CA ALA A 452 0.41 31.87 5.38
C ALA A 452 1.77 32.27 4.77
N SER A 453 2.88 31.68 5.22
CA SER A 453 4.24 31.96 4.75
C SER A 453 4.80 30.86 3.82
N PHE A 454 3.95 29.91 3.40
CA PHE A 454 4.34 28.90 2.42
C PHE A 454 4.53 29.54 1.04
N PRO A 455 5.55 29.10 0.29
CA PRO A 455 5.84 29.67 -1.02
C PRO A 455 4.71 29.34 -2.02
N LEU A 456 4.31 30.33 -2.83
CA LEU A 456 3.27 30.14 -3.87
C LEU A 456 3.80 29.39 -5.10
N VAL A 457 5.12 29.41 -5.30
CA VAL A 457 5.86 28.80 -6.41
C VAL A 457 7.02 28.02 -5.82
N TRP A 458 7.35 26.90 -6.46
CA TRP A 458 8.51 26.09 -6.11
C TRP A 458 9.81 26.84 -6.39
N ASP A 459 10.70 26.92 -5.42
CA ASP A 459 12.00 27.60 -5.56
C ASP A 459 12.92 26.77 -6.48
N ALA A 460 13.99 27.39 -6.96
CA ALA A 460 15.04 26.64 -7.68
C ALA A 460 15.73 25.66 -6.71
N SER A 461 16.15 24.49 -7.23
CA SER A 461 16.86 23.52 -6.39
C SER A 461 18.09 24.17 -5.73
N PRO A 462 18.26 23.99 -4.40
CA PRO A 462 19.42 24.50 -3.68
C PRO A 462 20.71 23.72 -4.00
N ASP A 463 20.64 22.54 -4.63
CA ASP A 463 21.82 21.86 -5.18
C ASP A 463 22.19 22.48 -6.54
N PRO A 464 23.30 23.24 -6.63
CA PRO A 464 23.68 23.93 -7.86
C PRO A 464 24.15 22.98 -8.98
N MET A 465 24.42 21.71 -8.68
CA MET A 465 24.78 20.70 -9.68
C MET A 465 23.54 20.01 -10.27
N LEU A 466 22.37 20.16 -9.65
CA LEU A 466 21.15 19.53 -10.12
C LEU A 466 20.60 20.27 -11.35
N SER A 467 20.37 19.54 -12.44
CA SER A 467 19.72 20.08 -13.62
C SER A 467 18.88 19.00 -14.29
N TYR A 468 17.56 19.15 -14.21
CA TYR A 468 16.62 18.30 -14.95
C TYR A 468 15.40 19.11 -15.39
N ALA A 469 15.37 19.45 -16.68
CA ALA A 469 14.35 20.36 -17.23
C ALA A 469 12.92 19.83 -17.09
N TYR A 470 12.70 18.52 -17.24
CA TYR A 470 11.37 17.94 -17.16
C TYR A 470 10.81 17.97 -15.73
N HIS A 471 11.63 17.64 -14.73
CA HIS A 471 11.24 17.81 -13.31
C HIS A 471 10.88 19.26 -12.99
N ARG A 472 11.68 20.22 -13.48
CA ARG A 472 11.37 21.65 -13.29
C ARG A 472 10.02 22.04 -13.91
N GLN A 473 9.73 21.58 -15.14
CA GLN A 473 8.43 21.80 -15.78
C GLN A 473 7.27 21.23 -14.96
N VAL A 474 7.46 20.06 -14.34
CA VAL A 474 6.44 19.46 -13.46
C VAL A 474 6.19 20.32 -12.23
N LEU A 475 7.23 20.82 -11.56
CA LEU A 475 7.09 21.73 -10.42
C LEU A 475 6.43 23.05 -10.80
N ASP A 476 6.81 23.65 -11.93
CA ASP A 476 6.22 24.90 -12.41
C ASP A 476 4.73 24.74 -12.73
N ALA A 477 4.31 23.59 -13.27
CA ALA A 477 2.91 23.28 -13.52
C ALA A 477 2.06 23.11 -12.25
N LEU A 478 2.69 22.90 -11.09
CA LEU A 478 2.04 22.79 -9.78
C LEU A 478 1.90 24.14 -9.07
N ALA A 479 2.53 25.20 -9.58
CA ALA A 479 2.44 26.53 -9.01
C ALA A 479 0.99 27.05 -9.02
N LEU A 480 0.61 27.74 -7.95
CA LEU A 480 -0.76 28.24 -7.80
C LEU A 480 -0.87 29.66 -8.38
N PRO A 481 -1.94 29.99 -9.16
CA PRO A 481 -2.42 31.37 -9.22
C PRO A 481 -2.87 31.80 -7.80
N PRO A 482 -3.04 33.09 -7.48
CA PRO A 482 -3.27 33.57 -6.12
C PRO A 482 -4.63 33.10 -5.57
N ALA A 483 -4.68 31.89 -5.03
CA ALA A 483 -5.82 31.31 -4.34
C ALA A 483 -5.35 30.71 -3.02
N SER A 484 -6.14 30.98 -1.98
CA SER A 484 -5.86 30.64 -0.58
C SER A 484 -5.82 29.13 -0.29
N PRO A 485 -5.27 28.71 0.86
CA PRO A 485 -5.21 27.30 1.29
C PRO A 485 -6.60 26.65 1.35
N LEU A 486 -6.67 25.31 1.23
CA LEU A 486 -7.93 24.54 1.11
C LEU A 486 -8.94 24.81 2.25
N LEU A 487 -8.47 25.23 3.44
CA LEU A 487 -9.31 25.53 4.61
C LEU A 487 -9.23 26.97 5.13
N LEU A 488 -8.26 27.78 4.66
CA LEU A 488 -8.03 29.13 5.21
C LEU A 488 -8.94 30.21 4.60
N ALA A 489 -9.85 29.85 3.71
CA ALA A 489 -10.89 30.73 3.17
C ALA A 489 -12.28 30.53 3.82
N ALA A 490 -12.46 29.52 4.69
CA ALA A 490 -13.77 29.10 5.19
C ALA A 490 -14.16 29.64 6.58
N SER A 491 -13.46 30.65 7.11
CA SER A 491 -13.86 31.35 8.34
C SER A 491 -14.94 32.40 8.05
N GLY A 492 -16.09 31.93 7.52
CA GLY A 492 -17.37 32.63 7.56
C GLY A 492 -18.17 32.12 8.74
N THR A 493 -18.51 33.01 9.67
CA THR A 493 -18.92 32.76 11.06
C THR A 493 -20.28 32.06 11.29
N ASN A 494 -20.87 31.33 10.34
CA ASN A 494 -22.20 30.71 10.52
C ASN A 494 -22.39 29.30 9.89
N ALA A 495 -21.35 28.65 9.35
CA ALA A 495 -21.50 27.34 8.69
C ALA A 495 -21.50 26.17 9.68
N ASN A 496 -22.39 25.19 9.48
CA ASN A 496 -22.44 23.95 10.27
C ASN A 496 -21.15 23.12 10.06
N GLY A 497 -20.59 22.51 11.11
CA GLY A 497 -19.36 21.71 11.02
C GLY A 497 -19.45 20.54 10.02
N GLY A 498 -20.67 20.01 9.80
CA GLY A 498 -20.96 19.04 8.74
C GLY A 498 -20.69 19.57 7.33
N GLU A 499 -21.14 20.79 7.04
CA GLU A 499 -20.95 21.43 5.72
C GLU A 499 -19.48 21.69 5.41
N GLN A 500 -18.73 22.16 6.42
CA GLN A 500 -17.30 22.43 6.29
C GLN A 500 -16.51 21.16 6.00
N CYS A 501 -16.82 20.06 6.71
CA CYS A 501 -16.19 18.76 6.45
C CYS A 501 -16.53 18.23 5.05
N ARG A 502 -17.79 18.36 4.62
CA ARG A 502 -18.22 17.96 3.28
C ARG A 502 -17.51 18.75 2.18
N ALA A 503 -17.42 20.08 2.34
CA ALA A 503 -16.72 20.96 1.40
C ALA A 503 -15.23 20.60 1.31
N TYR A 504 -14.58 20.33 2.45
CA TYR A 504 -13.20 19.87 2.49
C TYR A 504 -12.99 18.57 1.68
N MET A 505 -13.81 17.54 1.92
CA MET A 505 -13.72 16.29 1.18
C MET A 505 -14.02 16.46 -0.31
N ARG A 506 -14.99 17.31 -0.65
CA ARG A 506 -15.31 17.64 -2.05
C ARG A 506 -14.11 18.23 -2.78
N GLU A 507 -13.41 19.19 -2.19
CA GLU A 507 -12.23 19.80 -2.79
C GLU A 507 -11.09 18.81 -2.99
N LEU A 508 -10.81 17.94 -1.99
CA LEU A 508 -9.80 16.90 -2.15
C LEU A 508 -10.15 15.93 -3.29
N PHE A 509 -11.41 15.51 -3.40
CA PHE A 509 -11.86 14.67 -4.51
C PHE A 509 -11.68 15.38 -5.86
N MET A 510 -12.09 16.65 -5.98
CA MET A 510 -11.96 17.42 -7.22
C MET A 510 -10.49 17.54 -7.66
N GLU A 511 -9.57 17.82 -6.72
CA GLU A 511 -8.13 17.88 -7.00
C GLU A 511 -7.60 16.52 -7.48
N CYS A 512 -7.94 15.42 -6.80
CA CYS A 512 -7.56 14.08 -7.26
C CYS A 512 -8.12 13.77 -8.65
N LEU A 513 -9.41 14.01 -8.89
CA LEU A 513 -10.06 13.72 -10.16
C LEU A 513 -9.42 14.48 -11.32
N GLN A 514 -9.02 15.74 -11.12
CA GLN A 514 -8.36 16.52 -12.15
C GLN A 514 -7.08 15.84 -12.65
N PHE A 515 -6.20 15.39 -11.75
CA PHE A 515 -4.97 14.68 -12.14
C PHE A 515 -5.24 13.29 -12.70
N ILE A 516 -6.17 12.55 -12.10
CA ILE A 516 -6.53 11.19 -12.55
C ILE A 516 -7.08 11.25 -13.97
N ASN A 517 -8.03 12.13 -14.25
CA ASN A 517 -8.62 12.25 -15.58
C ASN A 517 -7.60 12.70 -16.63
N ALA A 518 -6.68 13.60 -16.27
CA ALA A 518 -5.58 13.99 -17.16
C ALA A 518 -4.64 12.80 -17.47
N ALA A 519 -4.28 12.01 -16.47
CA ALA A 519 -3.47 10.80 -16.65
C ALA A 519 -4.19 9.74 -17.49
N LEU A 520 -5.48 9.51 -17.26
CA LEU A 520 -6.31 8.62 -18.08
C LEU A 520 -6.39 9.10 -19.53
N ALA A 521 -6.57 10.40 -19.75
CA ALA A 521 -6.60 10.98 -21.08
C ALA A 521 -5.24 10.83 -21.81
N GLU A 522 -4.12 11.02 -21.10
CA GLU A 522 -2.78 10.82 -21.64
C GLU A 522 -2.54 9.35 -22.04
N LYS A 523 -2.87 8.39 -21.15
CA LYS A 523 -2.80 6.96 -21.46
C LYS A 523 -3.62 6.64 -22.69
N ARG A 524 -4.88 7.08 -22.72
CA ARG A 524 -5.81 6.81 -23.81
C ARG A 524 -5.37 7.43 -25.14
N GLY A 525 -4.84 8.65 -25.10
CA GLY A 525 -4.33 9.37 -26.27
C GLY A 525 -3.11 8.70 -26.93
N ALA A 526 -2.43 7.80 -26.22
CA ALA A 526 -1.35 7.01 -26.80
C ALA A 526 -1.84 5.94 -27.78
N PHE A 527 -3.10 5.47 -27.66
CA PHE A 527 -3.66 4.46 -28.55
C PHE A 527 -4.10 5.03 -29.88
N THR A 528 -3.87 4.27 -30.96
CA THR A 528 -4.45 4.59 -32.26
C THR A 528 -5.98 4.46 -32.20
N PRO A 529 -6.75 5.54 -32.43
CA PRO A 529 -8.20 5.48 -32.39
C PRO A 529 -8.71 4.82 -33.68
N ALA A 530 -9.07 3.53 -33.65
CA ALA A 530 -9.55 2.88 -34.87
C ALA A 530 -10.51 1.68 -34.74
N THR A 531 -10.68 1.05 -33.58
CA THR A 531 -11.71 -0.01 -33.44
C THR A 531 -12.44 0.13 -32.11
N TYR A 532 -13.76 0.18 -32.17
CA TYR A 532 -14.63 0.08 -30.99
C TYR A 532 -15.11 -1.37 -30.90
N VAL A 533 -15.23 -1.90 -29.68
CA VAL A 533 -15.72 -3.28 -29.47
C VAL A 533 -17.24 -3.34 -29.61
N LEU A 534 -17.93 -2.26 -29.19
CA LEU A 534 -19.37 -2.04 -29.36
C LEU A 534 -19.54 -0.59 -29.87
N SER A 535 -20.36 -0.37 -30.89
CA SER A 535 -20.85 0.96 -31.29
C SER A 535 -22.07 1.31 -30.45
N GLY A 536 -21.84 2.13 -29.42
CA GLY A 536 -22.91 2.71 -28.62
C GLY A 536 -23.92 3.51 -29.47
N HIS A 537 -25.12 3.75 -28.94
CA HIS A 537 -26.13 4.59 -29.62
C HIS A 537 -25.66 6.05 -29.83
N ASP A 538 -24.73 6.51 -28.98
CA ASP A 538 -24.12 7.84 -29.02
C ASP A 538 -22.59 7.75 -28.97
N ALA A 539 -21.89 8.77 -29.47
CA ALA A 539 -20.42 8.86 -29.38
C ALA A 539 -19.89 8.77 -27.95
N GLU A 540 -20.74 9.04 -26.95
CA GLU A 540 -20.44 8.87 -25.54
C GLU A 540 -20.31 7.41 -25.11
N HIS A 541 -20.87 6.41 -25.79
CA HIS A 541 -20.81 5.01 -25.32
C HIS A 541 -19.74 4.18 -26.04
N MET A 542 -18.85 4.86 -26.77
CA MET A 542 -17.77 4.26 -27.53
C MET A 542 -16.47 4.22 -26.72
N LEU A 543 -16.17 3.07 -26.11
CA LEU A 543 -14.86 2.80 -25.50
C LEU A 543 -13.89 2.26 -26.57
N PRO A 544 -12.77 2.96 -26.85
CA PRO A 544 -11.77 2.43 -27.76
C PRO A 544 -11.31 1.03 -27.34
N ARG A 545 -11.16 0.14 -28.31
CA ARG A 545 -10.51 -1.16 -28.13
C ARG A 545 -9.04 -0.89 -27.83
N TYR A 546 -8.59 -1.36 -26.68
CA TYR A 546 -7.17 -1.57 -26.47
C TYR A 546 -6.88 -3.00 -26.93
N ASP A 547 -6.39 -3.14 -28.16
CA ASP A 547 -5.90 -4.42 -28.65
C ASP A 547 -4.38 -4.48 -28.52
N LEU A 548 -3.89 -5.08 -27.44
CA LEU A 548 -2.45 -5.28 -27.27
C LEU A 548 -1.87 -6.31 -28.25
N LEU A 549 -2.71 -7.07 -28.96
CA LEU A 549 -2.27 -7.93 -30.06
C LEU A 549 -2.09 -7.13 -31.36
N ASP A 550 -2.55 -5.88 -31.42
CA ASP A 550 -2.17 -4.97 -32.48
C ASP A 550 -0.73 -4.51 -32.24
N GLY A 551 0.19 -4.91 -33.13
CA GLY A 551 1.60 -4.53 -33.06
C GLY A 551 1.87 -3.02 -33.17
N LYS A 552 0.82 -2.20 -33.43
CA LYS A 552 0.88 -0.73 -33.38
C LYS A 552 0.44 -0.13 -32.05
N SER A 553 -0.16 -0.90 -31.15
CA SER A 553 -0.56 -0.44 -29.83
C SER A 553 0.68 -0.15 -28.98
N PRO A 554 0.81 1.03 -28.34
CA PRO A 554 1.91 1.25 -27.42
C PRO A 554 1.83 0.28 -26.24
N ASN A 555 3.00 0.04 -25.66
CA ASN A 555 3.29 -0.76 -24.47
C ASN A 555 2.13 -0.71 -23.43
N PRO A 556 1.68 -1.85 -22.86
CA PRO A 556 0.56 -1.93 -21.91
C PRO A 556 0.65 -0.88 -20.82
N THR A 557 -0.19 0.15 -20.94
CA THR A 557 -0.38 1.10 -19.86
C THR A 557 -1.32 0.49 -18.81
N SER A 558 -0.81 0.46 -17.58
CA SER A 558 -1.50 0.24 -16.30
C SER A 558 -1.60 -1.17 -15.70
N PHE A 559 -0.48 -1.64 -15.15
CA PHE A 559 -0.50 -2.50 -13.95
C PHE A 559 -0.38 -1.70 -12.64
N VAL A 560 -0.13 -0.39 -12.72
CA VAL A 560 0.22 0.51 -11.62
C VAL A 560 -0.80 1.63 -11.58
N VAL A 561 -1.66 1.63 -10.56
CA VAL A 561 -2.79 2.55 -10.41
C VAL A 561 -2.84 3.25 -9.03
N PRO A 562 -1.70 3.75 -8.50
CA PRO A 562 -1.65 4.30 -7.14
C PRO A 562 -2.55 5.51 -6.94
N HIS A 563 -2.77 6.30 -7.99
CA HIS A 563 -3.65 7.47 -7.98
C HIS A 563 -5.13 7.08 -7.79
N LEU A 564 -5.58 5.99 -8.44
CA LEU A 564 -6.92 5.41 -8.26
C LEU A 564 -7.08 4.76 -6.88
N ARG A 565 -6.05 4.04 -6.42
CA ARG A 565 -6.04 3.42 -5.07
C ARG A 565 -6.10 4.47 -3.97
N PHE A 566 -5.33 5.54 -4.08
CA PHE A 566 -5.39 6.66 -3.14
C PHE A 566 -6.75 7.35 -3.15
N PHE A 567 -7.39 7.51 -4.32
CA PHE A 567 -8.77 7.99 -4.37
C PHE A 567 -9.72 7.07 -3.59
N ALA A 568 -9.57 5.76 -3.73
CA ALA A 568 -10.35 4.78 -2.97
C ALA A 568 -10.13 4.94 -1.45
N VAL A 569 -8.89 5.19 -1.00
CA VAL A 569 -8.57 5.53 0.40
C VAL A 569 -9.33 6.77 0.87
N LEU A 570 -9.41 7.83 0.06
CA LEU A 570 -10.17 9.03 0.41
C LEU A 570 -11.68 8.76 0.52
N VAL A 571 -12.24 7.89 -0.33
CA VAL A 571 -13.64 7.45 -0.21
C VAL A 571 -13.88 6.69 1.11
N GLN A 572 -12.92 5.85 1.53
CA GLN A 572 -12.99 5.17 2.84
C GLN A 572 -12.91 6.17 4.00
N VAL A 573 -12.09 7.22 3.90
CA VAL A 573 -12.04 8.31 4.90
C VAL A 573 -13.39 9.01 4.99
N TRP A 574 -14.00 9.36 3.86
CA TRP A 574 -15.31 9.98 3.83
C TRP A 574 -16.40 9.11 4.47
N ALA A 575 -16.42 7.81 4.14
CA ALA A 575 -17.33 6.86 4.76
C ALA A 575 -17.17 6.80 6.30
N GLY A 576 -15.92 6.83 6.79
CA GLY A 576 -15.65 6.90 8.23
C GLY A 576 -16.13 8.19 8.89
N LEU A 577 -15.96 9.34 8.22
CA LEU A 577 -16.42 10.65 8.71
C LEU A 577 -17.95 10.73 8.79
N LEU A 578 -18.66 10.24 7.76
CA LEU A 578 -20.12 10.15 7.76
C LEU A 578 -20.63 9.28 8.91
N GLN A 579 -19.99 8.13 9.15
CA GLN A 579 -20.36 7.26 10.25
C GLN A 579 -20.17 7.96 11.62
N GLN A 580 -19.05 8.65 11.81
CA GLN A 580 -18.81 9.42 13.03
C GLN A 580 -19.88 10.51 13.24
N GLN A 581 -20.27 11.22 12.18
CA GLN A 581 -21.33 12.22 12.23
C GLN A 581 -22.68 11.61 12.63
N GLN A 582 -23.05 10.47 12.04
CA GLN A 582 -24.28 9.73 12.38
C GLN A 582 -24.29 9.28 13.85
N GLN A 583 -23.16 8.78 14.37
CA GLN A 583 -23.02 8.39 15.77
C GLN A 583 -23.19 9.59 16.71
N GLN A 584 -22.59 10.74 16.40
CA GLN A 584 -22.76 11.97 17.19
C GLN A 584 -24.23 12.43 17.21
N GLN A 585 -24.91 12.39 16.06
CA GLN A 585 -26.33 12.72 15.98
C GLN A 585 -27.22 11.75 16.78
N ALA A 586 -26.93 10.44 16.75
CA ALA A 586 -27.65 9.44 17.54
C ALA A 586 -27.46 9.66 19.06
N GLN A 587 -26.25 10.01 19.49
CA GLN A 587 -25.97 10.38 20.89
C GLN A 587 -26.75 11.64 21.31
N LEU A 588 -26.79 12.68 20.48
CA LEU A 588 -27.57 13.90 20.73
C LEU A 588 -29.07 13.61 20.86
N ARG A 589 -29.62 12.72 20.02
CA ARG A 589 -31.03 12.29 20.05
C ARG A 589 -31.37 11.51 21.35
N THR A 590 -30.43 10.75 21.92
CA THR A 590 -30.65 9.99 23.17
C THR A 590 -30.48 10.83 24.44
N THR A 591 -29.69 11.90 24.40
CA THR A 591 -29.51 12.83 25.55
C THR A 591 -30.63 13.85 25.74
N LYS A 592 -31.50 14.09 24.74
CA LYS A 592 -32.69 14.94 24.92
C LYS A 592 -33.81 14.14 25.62
N VAL A 593 -33.84 14.19 26.95
CA VAL A 593 -35.00 13.77 27.75
C VAL A 593 -36.22 14.64 27.34
N PRO A 594 -37.43 14.08 27.16
CA PRO A 594 -38.61 14.87 26.86
C PRO A 594 -39.04 15.63 28.12
N CYS A 595 -38.53 16.86 28.30
CA CYS A 595 -39.12 17.79 29.25
C CYS A 595 -40.44 18.31 28.65
N PHE A 596 -41.55 17.84 29.21
CA PHE A 596 -42.87 18.41 28.95
C PHE A 596 -42.94 19.84 29.51
N GLY A 597 -43.25 20.79 28.63
CA GLY A 597 -43.87 22.07 29.00
C GLY A 597 -43.07 23.31 28.60
N GLY A 598 -43.69 24.15 27.77
CA GLY A 598 -43.42 25.60 27.73
C GLY A 598 -42.92 26.13 26.39
N ASP A 599 -43.87 26.64 25.61
CA ASP A 599 -43.80 27.73 24.63
C ASP A 599 -42.74 27.71 23.50
N ALA A 600 -43.29 27.67 22.29
CA ALA A 600 -42.61 27.78 21.02
C ALA A 600 -42.07 29.19 20.80
N ASP A 601 -40.75 29.35 20.93
CA ASP A 601 -40.02 30.43 20.26
C ASP A 601 -39.45 29.90 18.94
N ALA A 602 -40.11 30.26 17.85
CA ALA A 602 -39.71 29.99 16.49
C ALA A 602 -38.61 30.99 16.05
N SER A 603 -37.33 30.70 16.31
CA SER A 603 -36.21 31.37 15.61
C SER A 603 -34.83 30.69 15.76
N THR A 604 -34.75 29.37 15.87
CA THR A 604 -33.48 28.65 15.72
C THR A 604 -33.49 27.84 14.44
N GLY A 605 -32.52 28.12 13.57
CA GLY A 605 -32.39 27.60 12.21
C GLY A 605 -32.65 26.09 12.09
N GLU A 606 -33.29 25.73 10.98
CA GLU A 606 -33.63 24.37 10.63
C GLU A 606 -32.43 23.42 10.81
N PRO A 607 -32.58 22.30 11.54
CA PRO A 607 -31.57 21.28 11.55
C PRO A 607 -31.48 20.67 10.15
N TRP A 608 -30.28 20.67 9.57
CA TRP A 608 -29.94 19.98 8.33
C TRP A 608 -30.60 18.59 8.23
N HIS A 609 -31.64 18.47 7.41
CA HIS A 609 -32.33 17.21 7.10
C HIS A 609 -31.70 16.58 5.84
N HIS A 610 -30.58 15.89 6.00
CA HIS A 610 -30.13 14.89 5.02
C HIS A 610 -30.00 13.54 5.73
N GLU A 611 -31.12 12.83 5.87
CA GLU A 611 -31.11 11.45 6.37
C GLU A 611 -30.55 10.43 5.34
N ASP A 612 -30.17 10.90 4.13
CA ASP A 612 -29.80 10.05 2.98
C ASP A 612 -28.38 10.27 2.39
N GLU A 613 -27.49 11.03 3.03
CA GLU A 613 -26.14 11.25 2.48
C GLU A 613 -25.27 9.97 2.58
N SER A 614 -25.21 9.23 1.47
CA SER A 614 -24.32 8.06 1.34
C SER A 614 -22.89 8.47 0.98
N SER A 615 -21.92 7.59 1.29
CA SER A 615 -20.51 7.77 0.91
C SER A 615 -20.33 7.99 -0.60
N CYS A 616 -21.17 7.36 -1.43
CA CYS A 616 -21.14 7.49 -2.88
C CYS A 616 -21.88 8.72 -3.44
N ALA A 617 -22.73 9.39 -2.66
CA ALA A 617 -23.46 10.56 -3.14
C ALA A 617 -22.49 11.70 -3.51
N LEU A 618 -21.55 12.01 -2.61
CA LEU A 618 -20.51 13.02 -2.87
C LEU A 618 -19.59 12.61 -4.03
N VAL A 619 -19.24 11.33 -4.13
CA VAL A 619 -18.43 10.81 -5.25
C VAL A 619 -19.18 11.01 -6.58
N SER A 620 -20.47 10.67 -6.64
CA SER A 620 -21.31 10.86 -7.82
C SER A 620 -21.42 12.34 -8.21
N GLU A 621 -21.60 13.23 -7.23
CA GLU A 621 -21.63 14.68 -7.44
C GLU A 621 -20.31 15.21 -8.01
N VAL A 622 -19.17 14.76 -7.48
CA VAL A 622 -17.84 15.17 -7.94
C VAL A 622 -17.59 14.64 -9.35
N PHE A 623 -17.90 13.37 -9.63
CA PHE A 623 -17.81 12.79 -10.98
C PHE A 623 -18.63 13.58 -12.00
N ALA A 624 -19.86 13.97 -11.66
CA ALA A 624 -20.69 14.79 -12.53
C ALA A 624 -20.08 16.19 -12.74
N ALA A 625 -19.60 16.84 -11.68
CA ALA A 625 -19.02 18.19 -11.74
C ALA A 625 -17.72 18.24 -12.55
N SER A 626 -16.90 17.20 -12.50
CA SER A 626 -15.66 17.09 -13.28
C SER A 626 -15.85 16.42 -14.64
N GLN A 627 -17.09 16.12 -15.04
CA GLN A 627 -17.42 15.41 -16.29
C GLN A 627 -16.64 14.09 -16.43
N SER A 628 -16.42 13.40 -15.32
CA SER A 628 -15.61 12.20 -15.27
C SER A 628 -16.36 11.00 -15.81
N ARG A 629 -15.64 10.23 -16.62
CA ARG A 629 -16.11 9.03 -17.30
C ARG A 629 -15.87 7.81 -16.42
N ALA A 630 -16.90 7.35 -15.72
CA ALA A 630 -16.81 6.18 -14.83
C ALA A 630 -16.37 4.92 -15.58
N ASP A 631 -16.75 4.78 -16.83
CA ASP A 631 -16.28 3.72 -17.72
C ASP A 631 -14.76 3.80 -17.98
N TYR A 632 -14.16 4.98 -18.06
CA TYR A 632 -12.71 5.08 -18.22
C TYR A 632 -11.97 4.60 -16.98
N TRP A 633 -12.54 4.87 -15.80
CA TRP A 633 -12.01 4.42 -14.52
C TRP A 633 -12.19 2.92 -14.31
N ILE A 634 -13.34 2.35 -14.69
CA ILE A 634 -13.58 0.90 -14.64
C ILE A 634 -12.54 0.19 -15.49
N ASP A 635 -12.32 0.67 -16.70
CA ASP A 635 -11.36 0.08 -17.63
C ASP A 635 -9.92 0.11 -17.09
N GLU A 636 -9.50 1.25 -16.55
CA GLU A 636 -8.18 1.42 -15.95
C GLU A 636 -7.97 0.48 -14.74
N CYS A 637 -8.97 0.40 -13.86
CA CYS A 637 -8.93 -0.46 -12.68
C CYS A 637 -8.98 -1.95 -13.05
N LEU A 638 -9.67 -2.28 -14.14
CA LEU A 638 -9.85 -3.65 -14.63
C LEU A 638 -8.63 -4.19 -15.37
N MET A 639 -7.83 -3.31 -15.99
CA MET A 639 -6.71 -3.68 -16.86
C MET A 639 -5.75 -4.70 -16.24
N PRO A 640 -5.24 -4.54 -15.00
CA PRO A 640 -4.32 -5.52 -14.41
C PRO A 640 -4.95 -6.91 -14.31
N VAL A 641 -6.23 -6.99 -13.92
CA VAL A 641 -6.97 -8.25 -13.76
C VAL A 641 -7.17 -8.94 -15.11
N VAL A 642 -7.54 -8.18 -16.15
CA VAL A 642 -7.72 -8.71 -17.50
C VAL A 642 -6.41 -9.21 -18.10
N LEU A 643 -5.31 -8.48 -17.92
CA LEU A 643 -4.00 -8.90 -18.42
C LEU A 643 -3.50 -10.16 -17.71
N VAL A 644 -3.70 -10.27 -16.39
CA VAL A 644 -3.43 -11.52 -15.65
C VAL A 644 -4.23 -12.67 -16.26
N ALA A 645 -5.54 -12.47 -16.49
CA ALA A 645 -6.41 -13.48 -17.08
C ALA A 645 -5.96 -13.91 -18.49
N GLN A 646 -5.50 -12.97 -19.32
CA GLN A 646 -4.97 -13.27 -20.65
C GLN A 646 -3.65 -14.05 -20.60
N VAL A 647 -2.76 -13.74 -19.66
CA VAL A 647 -1.51 -14.48 -19.45
C VAL A 647 -1.81 -15.91 -19.00
N GLU A 648 -2.73 -16.10 -18.06
CA GLU A 648 -3.17 -17.43 -17.59
C GLU A 648 -3.81 -18.27 -18.70
N ARG A 649 -4.46 -17.63 -19.70
CA ARG A 649 -4.99 -18.26 -20.91
C ARG A 649 -3.93 -18.59 -21.97
N GLY A 650 -2.71 -18.09 -21.82
CA GLY A 650 -1.63 -18.29 -22.79
C GLY A 650 -1.67 -17.36 -24.01
N LEU A 651 -2.34 -16.21 -23.93
CA LEU A 651 -2.37 -15.21 -25.03
C LEU A 651 -1.02 -14.50 -25.23
N TRP A 652 -0.04 -14.70 -24.34
CA TRP A 652 1.25 -14.01 -24.33
C TRP A 652 2.46 -14.97 -24.42
N PRO A 653 2.53 -15.90 -25.40
CA PRO A 653 3.55 -16.96 -25.42
C PRO A 653 4.98 -16.47 -25.68
N ARG A 654 5.16 -15.28 -26.26
CA ARG A 654 6.47 -14.66 -26.53
C ARG A 654 6.77 -13.46 -25.61
N ASP A 655 5.90 -13.22 -24.64
CA ASP A 655 5.96 -12.08 -23.71
C ASP A 655 6.16 -10.71 -24.38
N GLU A 656 5.44 -10.47 -25.48
CA GLU A 656 5.47 -9.19 -26.18
C GLU A 656 5.04 -8.06 -25.22
N GLY A 657 5.87 -7.02 -25.07
CA GLY A 657 5.61 -5.92 -24.13
C GLY A 657 5.84 -6.24 -22.65
N ASP A 658 6.47 -7.38 -22.34
CA ASP A 658 6.78 -7.85 -20.98
C ASP A 658 5.52 -8.05 -20.10
N VAL A 659 4.36 -8.34 -20.71
CA VAL A 659 3.06 -8.47 -20.02
C VAL A 659 3.08 -9.57 -18.95
N THR A 660 3.71 -10.70 -19.27
CA THR A 660 3.89 -11.86 -18.37
C THR A 660 4.77 -11.48 -17.19
N LEU A 661 5.91 -10.85 -17.43
CA LEU A 661 6.81 -10.35 -16.37
C LEU A 661 6.12 -9.32 -15.47
N ARG A 662 5.37 -8.37 -16.04
CA ARG A 662 4.60 -7.38 -15.27
C ARG A 662 3.50 -8.02 -14.44
N THR A 663 2.81 -9.03 -14.99
CA THR A 663 1.80 -9.82 -14.26
C THR A 663 2.43 -10.49 -13.04
N LEU A 664 3.62 -11.07 -13.19
CA LEU A 664 4.35 -11.68 -12.08
C LEU A 664 4.73 -10.63 -11.01
N HIS A 665 5.19 -9.45 -11.42
CA HIS A 665 5.48 -8.36 -10.48
C HIS A 665 4.21 -7.84 -9.78
N TYR A 666 3.11 -7.65 -10.50
CA TYR A 666 1.83 -7.24 -9.92
C TYR A 666 1.35 -8.23 -8.85
N LEU A 667 1.40 -9.54 -9.14
CA LEU A 667 0.97 -10.59 -8.20
C LEU A 667 1.94 -10.82 -7.03
N SER A 668 3.21 -10.44 -7.15
CA SER A 668 4.22 -10.65 -6.09
C SER A 668 4.47 -9.41 -5.23
N VAL A 669 4.48 -8.22 -5.83
CA VAL A 669 4.82 -6.94 -5.18
C VAL A 669 3.56 -6.18 -4.76
N LEU A 670 2.56 -6.15 -5.63
CA LEU A 670 1.32 -5.37 -5.46
C LEU A 670 0.11 -6.21 -5.05
N ALA A 671 0.28 -7.52 -4.83
CA ALA A 671 -0.77 -8.41 -4.31
C ALA A 671 -1.61 -7.79 -3.17
N PRO A 672 -1.01 -7.11 -2.18
CA PRO A 672 -1.78 -6.51 -1.07
C PRO A 672 -2.76 -5.43 -1.51
N GLU A 673 -2.47 -4.76 -2.62
CA GLU A 673 -3.29 -3.67 -3.15
C GLU A 673 -4.48 -4.15 -3.99
N ILE A 674 -4.51 -5.44 -4.35
CA ILE A 674 -5.59 -6.00 -5.17
C ILE A 674 -6.94 -5.88 -4.44
N ALA A 675 -6.95 -5.94 -3.11
CA ALA A 675 -8.15 -5.68 -2.32
C ALA A 675 -8.67 -4.25 -2.51
N THR A 676 -7.76 -3.27 -2.62
CA THR A 676 -8.10 -1.87 -2.92
C THR A 676 -8.64 -1.71 -4.33
N ASP A 677 -8.11 -2.45 -5.31
CA ASP A 677 -8.62 -2.48 -6.68
C ASP A 677 -10.06 -3.02 -6.72
N VAL A 678 -10.32 -4.12 -6.02
CA VAL A 678 -11.67 -4.71 -5.89
C VAL A 678 -12.63 -3.73 -5.21
N TYR A 679 -12.20 -3.06 -4.15
CA TYR A 679 -13.00 -2.03 -3.49
C TYR A 679 -13.30 -0.84 -4.42
N LEU A 680 -12.35 -0.40 -5.24
CA LEU A 680 -12.58 0.65 -6.23
C LEU A 680 -13.61 0.20 -7.28
N LEU A 681 -13.56 -1.05 -7.73
CA LEU A 681 -14.59 -1.62 -8.60
C LEU A 681 -15.97 -1.64 -7.93
N HIS A 682 -16.07 -1.89 -6.62
CA HIS A 682 -17.34 -1.76 -5.88
C HIS A 682 -17.84 -0.33 -5.86
N VAL A 683 -16.97 0.67 -5.64
CA VAL A 683 -17.34 2.09 -5.70
C VAL A 683 -17.85 2.45 -7.10
N LEU A 684 -17.16 2.03 -8.15
CA LEU A 684 -17.55 2.30 -9.53
C LEU A 684 -18.85 1.57 -9.92
N MET A 685 -19.10 0.37 -9.40
CA MET A 685 -20.36 -0.36 -9.56
C MET A 685 -21.56 0.39 -8.95
N LEU A 686 -21.34 1.17 -7.89
CA LEU A 686 -22.39 2.01 -7.31
C LEU A 686 -22.71 3.22 -8.20
N LEU A 687 -21.70 3.78 -8.88
CA LEU A 687 -21.86 4.93 -9.79
C LEU A 687 -22.45 4.56 -11.15
N THR A 688 -22.42 3.29 -11.54
CA THR A 688 -22.81 2.83 -12.88
C THR A 688 -24.03 1.91 -12.86
N PRO A 689 -24.89 1.94 -13.90
CA PRO A 689 -25.94 0.93 -14.09
C PRO A 689 -25.36 -0.49 -14.07
N SER A 690 -26.00 -1.43 -13.36
CA SER A 690 -25.46 -2.78 -13.16
C SER A 690 -25.24 -3.54 -14.47
N GLU A 691 -26.13 -3.36 -15.46
CA GLU A 691 -25.98 -4.01 -16.76
C GLU A 691 -24.85 -3.39 -17.59
N ALA A 692 -24.68 -2.06 -17.56
CA ALA A 692 -23.57 -1.38 -18.23
C ALA A 692 -22.22 -1.79 -17.61
N PHE A 693 -22.14 -1.83 -16.28
CA PHE A 693 -20.98 -2.31 -15.55
C PHE A 693 -20.61 -3.76 -15.93
N ALA A 694 -21.59 -4.68 -15.87
CA ALA A 694 -21.36 -6.08 -16.23
C ALA A 694 -20.94 -6.26 -17.70
N THR A 695 -21.58 -5.53 -18.62
CA THR A 695 -21.23 -5.53 -20.04
C THR A 695 -19.82 -5.00 -20.26
N GLN A 696 -19.42 -3.99 -19.50
CA GLN A 696 -18.08 -3.44 -19.56
C GLN A 696 -17.00 -4.41 -19.07
N LEU A 697 -17.25 -5.12 -17.97
CA LEU A 697 -16.35 -6.18 -17.51
C LEU A 697 -16.23 -7.30 -18.55
N LEU A 698 -17.36 -7.66 -19.16
CA LEU A 698 -17.46 -8.72 -20.15
C LEU A 698 -16.67 -8.41 -21.42
N GLN A 699 -16.88 -7.23 -22.02
CA GLN A 699 -16.22 -6.85 -23.27
C GLN A 699 -14.69 -6.88 -23.18
N ARG A 700 -14.11 -6.58 -21.99
CA ARG A 700 -12.66 -6.59 -21.80
C ARG A 700 -12.07 -7.99 -21.68
N HIS A 701 -12.85 -8.95 -21.18
CA HIS A 701 -12.43 -10.35 -21.14
C HIS A 701 -12.60 -11.05 -22.50
N ALA A 702 -13.56 -10.59 -23.31
CA ALA A 702 -13.93 -11.19 -24.59
C ALA A 702 -12.91 -10.97 -25.74
N VAL A 703 -11.73 -10.42 -25.46
CA VAL A 703 -10.64 -10.31 -26.45
C VAL A 703 -10.00 -11.69 -26.66
N THR A 704 -9.96 -12.14 -27.92
CA THR A 704 -9.45 -13.46 -28.33
C THR A 704 -8.58 -13.35 -29.58
N ARG A 705 -7.72 -14.36 -29.78
CA ARG A 705 -7.03 -14.57 -31.07
C ARG A 705 -7.94 -15.31 -32.07
N PRO A 706 -7.72 -15.18 -33.39
CA PRO A 706 -8.54 -15.87 -34.40
C PRO A 706 -8.55 -17.41 -34.28
N ASP A 707 -7.51 -17.98 -33.68
CA ASP A 707 -7.28 -19.42 -33.47
C ASP A 707 -7.74 -19.94 -32.10
N GLU A 708 -8.26 -19.08 -31.23
CA GLU A 708 -8.63 -19.45 -29.86
C GLU A 708 -10.01 -20.14 -29.80
N PRO A 709 -10.18 -21.21 -28.99
CA PRO A 709 -11.47 -21.88 -28.86
C PRO A 709 -12.54 -20.97 -28.28
N THR A 710 -13.77 -21.09 -28.78
CA THR A 710 -14.93 -20.36 -28.28
C THR A 710 -15.12 -20.59 -26.78
N GLY A 711 -15.26 -19.50 -26.02
CA GLY A 711 -15.51 -19.56 -24.58
C GLY A 711 -14.29 -19.70 -23.68
N SER A 712 -13.07 -19.60 -24.23
CA SER A 712 -11.82 -19.67 -23.48
C SER A 712 -11.69 -18.68 -22.30
N TRP A 713 -12.40 -17.55 -22.38
CA TRP A 713 -12.36 -16.44 -21.42
C TRP A 713 -13.49 -16.45 -20.39
N TYR A 714 -14.50 -17.32 -20.57
CA TYR A 714 -15.65 -17.38 -19.66
C TYR A 714 -15.24 -17.61 -18.19
N PRO A 715 -14.28 -18.52 -17.88
CA PRO A 715 -13.90 -18.80 -16.50
C PRO A 715 -13.35 -17.58 -15.75
N GLN A 716 -12.50 -16.78 -16.39
CA GLN A 716 -11.85 -15.64 -15.75
C GLN A 716 -12.83 -14.49 -15.52
N PHE A 717 -13.75 -14.25 -16.45
CA PHE A 717 -14.85 -13.31 -16.26
C PHE A 717 -15.76 -13.72 -15.09
N LEU A 718 -16.21 -14.99 -15.07
CA LEU A 718 -17.05 -15.50 -13.99
C LEU A 718 -16.33 -15.46 -12.64
N ARG A 719 -15.03 -15.79 -12.61
CA ARG A 719 -14.18 -15.67 -11.41
C ARG A 719 -14.15 -14.24 -10.90
N LEU A 720 -13.97 -13.23 -11.75
CA LEU A 720 -14.00 -11.82 -11.33
C LEU A 720 -15.37 -11.44 -10.73
N VAL A 721 -16.47 -11.85 -11.37
CA VAL A 721 -17.82 -11.61 -10.85
C VAL A 721 -17.97 -12.23 -9.46
N LEU A 722 -17.51 -13.47 -9.26
CA LEU A 722 -17.54 -14.14 -7.97
C LEU A 722 -16.66 -13.44 -6.93
N THR A 723 -15.46 -13.00 -7.30
CA THR A 723 -14.59 -12.19 -6.44
C THR A 723 -15.30 -10.91 -6.00
N LEU A 724 -15.98 -10.19 -6.90
CA LEU A 724 -16.75 -8.99 -6.57
C LEU A 724 -17.95 -9.29 -5.66
N CYS A 725 -18.61 -10.44 -5.82
CA CYS A 725 -19.78 -10.80 -5.01
C CYS A 725 -19.41 -11.32 -3.61
N LEU A 726 -18.25 -11.99 -3.47
CA LEU A 726 -17.88 -12.74 -2.27
C LEU A 726 -16.76 -12.07 -1.46
N THR A 727 -16.06 -11.09 -2.03
CA THR A 727 -15.15 -10.27 -1.23
C THR A 727 -15.98 -9.41 -0.31
N GLU A 728 -15.86 -9.64 1.01
CA GLU A 728 -16.36 -8.69 2.01
C GLU A 728 -15.93 -7.29 1.59
N TRP A 729 -16.91 -6.42 1.31
CA TRP A 729 -16.62 -5.02 1.01
C TRP A 729 -15.70 -4.53 2.10
N SER A 730 -14.54 -3.96 1.72
CA SER A 730 -13.49 -3.59 2.67
C SER A 730 -14.12 -2.80 3.81
N ALA A 731 -14.37 -3.48 4.93
CA ALA A 731 -14.90 -2.83 6.11
C ALA A 731 -13.91 -1.70 6.38
N VAL A 732 -14.43 -0.48 6.49
CA VAL A 732 -13.60 0.65 6.88
C VAL A 732 -12.84 0.18 8.12
N ILE A 733 -11.52 0.10 8.06
CA ILE A 733 -10.72 -0.30 9.21
C ILE A 733 -10.89 0.82 10.24
N ARG A 734 -11.62 0.52 11.32
CA ARG A 734 -11.96 1.52 12.36
C ARG A 734 -11.11 1.36 13.59
N ASP A 735 -10.82 0.11 13.95
CA ASP A 735 -10.16 -0.22 15.20
C ASP A 735 -9.19 -1.40 15.05
N ALA A 736 -8.56 -1.77 16.16
CA ALA A 736 -7.61 -2.88 16.20
C ALA A 736 -8.26 -4.25 15.91
N ALA A 737 -9.58 -4.41 16.14
CA ALA A 737 -10.29 -5.66 15.84
C ALA A 737 -10.50 -5.82 14.33
N ASP A 738 -10.81 -4.73 13.62
CA ASP A 738 -10.85 -4.72 12.16
C ASP A 738 -9.48 -5.05 11.56
N VAL A 739 -8.39 -4.45 12.08
CA VAL A 739 -7.02 -4.80 11.66
C VAL A 739 -6.72 -6.28 11.91
N ARG A 740 -7.05 -6.80 13.09
CA ARG A 740 -6.85 -8.22 13.44
C ARG A 740 -7.53 -9.13 12.41
N ARG A 741 -8.80 -8.87 12.09
CA ARG A 741 -9.59 -9.68 11.16
C ARG A 741 -8.99 -9.70 9.76
N VAL A 742 -8.62 -8.54 9.21
CA VAL A 742 -8.03 -8.45 7.87
C VAL A 742 -6.64 -9.11 7.85
N LEU A 743 -5.82 -8.89 8.89
CA LEU A 743 -4.51 -9.53 9.04
C LEU A 743 -4.63 -11.06 9.13
N GLN A 744 -5.58 -11.57 9.93
CA GLN A 744 -5.88 -13.01 10.03
C GLN A 744 -6.23 -13.60 8.67
N ARG A 745 -7.10 -12.93 7.90
CA ARG A 745 -7.49 -13.36 6.56
C ARG A 745 -6.29 -13.42 5.60
N GLU A 746 -5.42 -12.41 5.60
CA GLU A 746 -4.21 -12.38 4.77
C GLU A 746 -3.21 -13.49 5.14
N VAL A 747 -3.01 -13.73 6.45
CA VAL A 747 -2.15 -14.82 6.94
C VAL A 747 -2.70 -16.16 6.51
N VAL A 748 -4.01 -16.41 6.70
CA VAL A 748 -4.66 -17.66 6.30
C VAL A 748 -4.49 -17.92 4.80
N HIS A 749 -4.79 -16.93 3.94
CA HIS A 749 -4.66 -17.12 2.50
C HIS A 749 -3.20 -17.27 2.07
N SER A 750 -2.25 -16.61 2.73
CA SER A 750 -0.82 -16.82 2.47
C SER A 750 -0.38 -18.27 2.78
N VAL A 751 -0.81 -18.82 3.92
CA VAL A 751 -0.52 -20.21 4.34
C VAL A 751 -1.18 -21.23 3.41
N VAL A 752 -2.38 -20.94 2.91
CA VAL A 752 -3.10 -21.83 1.99
C VAL A 752 -2.49 -21.83 0.59
N LEU A 753 -2.03 -20.66 0.11
CA LEU A 753 -1.48 -20.51 -1.24
C LEU A 753 0.00 -20.91 -1.34
N SER A 754 0.76 -20.85 -0.25
CA SER A 754 2.19 -21.16 -0.24
C SER A 754 2.56 -22.28 0.73
N ARG A 755 3.37 -23.23 0.27
CA ARG A 755 3.90 -24.33 1.11
C ARG A 755 5.10 -23.91 1.97
N LYS A 756 5.59 -22.68 1.82
CA LYS A 756 6.84 -22.17 2.42
C LYS A 756 6.62 -20.87 3.20
N VAL A 757 5.57 -20.78 4.00
CA VAL A 757 5.31 -19.60 4.85
C VAL A 757 6.14 -19.69 6.12
N SER A 758 7.19 -18.87 6.20
CA SER A 758 8.04 -18.70 7.39
C SER A 758 7.57 -17.53 8.25
N PHE A 759 8.16 -17.37 9.43
CA PHE A 759 7.89 -16.23 10.31
C PHE A 759 8.17 -14.88 9.63
N HIS A 760 9.28 -14.77 8.88
CA HIS A 760 9.61 -13.57 8.11
C HIS A 760 8.53 -13.21 7.08
N VAL A 761 7.88 -14.20 6.44
CA VAL A 761 6.77 -13.94 5.52
C VAL A 761 5.57 -13.37 6.26
N VAL A 762 5.26 -13.90 7.45
CA VAL A 762 4.15 -13.44 8.28
C VAL A 762 4.41 -12.02 8.83
N GLU A 763 5.63 -11.73 9.30
CA GLU A 763 6.04 -10.38 9.69
C GLU A 763 5.90 -9.40 8.51
N GLY A 764 6.32 -9.82 7.31
CA GLY A 764 6.14 -9.03 6.09
C GLY A 764 4.68 -8.82 5.68
N ILE A 765 3.73 -9.64 6.16
CA ILE A 765 2.29 -9.40 6.01
C ILE A 765 1.82 -8.37 7.04
N ALA A 766 2.23 -8.50 8.30
CA ALA A 766 1.88 -7.55 9.37
C ALA A 766 2.39 -6.14 9.09
N GLU A 767 3.60 -6.01 8.55
CA GLU A 767 4.20 -4.72 8.18
C GLU A 767 3.31 -3.92 7.21
N ARG A 768 2.50 -4.59 6.38
CA ARG A 768 1.57 -3.94 5.42
C ARG A 768 0.49 -3.11 6.11
N PHE A 769 0.18 -3.42 7.37
CA PHE A 769 -0.81 -2.71 8.18
C PHE A 769 -0.16 -1.65 9.08
N LYS A 770 1.14 -1.37 8.90
CA LYS A 770 1.83 -0.30 9.61
C LYS A 770 1.13 1.03 9.37
N HIS A 771 1.02 1.83 10.43
CA HIS A 771 0.31 3.11 10.45
C HIS A 771 -1.18 3.05 10.11
N MET A 772 -1.79 1.86 9.98
CA MET A 772 -3.23 1.73 9.68
C MET A 772 -4.15 2.19 10.82
N ILE A 773 -3.66 2.06 12.06
CA ILE A 773 -4.28 2.62 13.27
C ILE A 773 -3.16 3.31 14.05
N PRO A 774 -3.29 4.61 14.39
CA PRO A 774 -2.27 5.32 15.14
C PRO A 774 -1.95 4.63 16.47
N GLY A 775 -0.66 4.39 16.73
CA GLY A 775 -0.17 3.76 17.96
C GLY A 775 -0.34 2.23 18.05
N LEU A 776 -0.99 1.58 17.07
CA LEU A 776 -1.09 0.13 17.01
C LEU A 776 0.10 -0.44 16.23
N ASP A 777 0.82 -1.38 16.86
CA ASP A 777 1.82 -2.21 16.18
C ASP A 777 1.17 -3.52 15.69
N PRO A 778 1.00 -3.74 14.37
CA PRO A 778 0.34 -4.94 13.84
C PRO A 778 1.04 -6.24 14.24
N HIS A 779 2.35 -6.20 14.47
CA HIS A 779 3.13 -7.38 14.89
C HIS A 779 2.67 -7.93 16.23
N THR A 780 2.14 -7.09 17.11
CA THR A 780 1.60 -7.51 18.42
C THR A 780 0.37 -8.40 18.31
N LEU A 781 -0.33 -8.37 17.18
CA LEU A 781 -1.52 -9.19 16.93
C LEU A 781 -1.16 -10.61 16.46
N LEU A 782 0.03 -10.79 15.87
CA LEU A 782 0.45 -12.04 15.23
C LEU A 782 0.39 -13.27 16.14
N PRO A 783 0.90 -13.26 17.39
CA PRO A 783 0.91 -14.46 18.22
C PRO A 783 -0.50 -15.03 18.42
N SER A 784 -1.43 -14.16 18.82
CA SER A 784 -2.83 -14.53 19.05
C SER A 784 -3.60 -14.90 17.77
N ILE A 785 -3.18 -14.43 16.59
CA ILE A 785 -3.75 -14.86 15.31
C ILE A 785 -3.23 -16.25 14.95
N LEU A 786 -1.91 -16.46 15.07
CA LEU A 786 -1.25 -17.73 14.74
C LEU A 786 -1.72 -18.86 15.65
N ASP A 787 -1.89 -18.63 16.96
CA ASP A 787 -2.44 -19.61 17.91
C ASP A 787 -3.85 -20.08 17.52
N GLU A 788 -4.63 -19.19 16.91
CA GLU A 788 -6.00 -19.45 16.47
C GLU A 788 -6.02 -20.25 15.16
N VAL A 789 -5.25 -19.84 14.15
CA VAL A 789 -5.42 -20.34 12.77
C VAL A 789 -4.33 -21.27 12.25
N ALA A 790 -3.16 -21.30 12.87
CA ALA A 790 -1.97 -21.98 12.32
C ALA A 790 -1.28 -22.90 13.33
N VAL A 791 -0.49 -23.83 12.81
CA VAL A 791 0.43 -24.70 13.55
C VAL A 791 1.79 -24.73 12.86
N LEU A 792 2.86 -24.92 13.63
CA LEU A 792 4.21 -25.08 13.08
C LEU A 792 4.43 -26.53 12.66
N GLU A 793 4.77 -26.74 11.39
CA GLU A 793 5.20 -28.03 10.85
C GLU A 793 6.69 -27.98 10.48
N GLN A 794 7.44 -29.01 10.86
CA GLN A 794 8.81 -29.21 10.37
C GLN A 794 8.74 -29.79 8.96
N ARG A 795 9.28 -29.07 7.97
CA ARG A 795 9.39 -29.54 6.60
C ARG A 795 10.83 -29.40 6.14
N GLU A 796 11.44 -30.52 5.78
CA GLU A 796 12.86 -30.61 5.42
C GLU A 796 13.77 -30.04 6.52
N HIS A 797 14.30 -28.83 6.33
CA HIS A 797 15.22 -28.13 7.24
C HIS A 797 14.65 -26.80 7.77
N ALA A 798 13.35 -26.53 7.58
CA ALA A 798 12.72 -25.27 7.99
C ALA A 798 11.38 -25.49 8.72
N GLN A 799 11.14 -24.65 9.72
CA GLN A 799 9.83 -24.52 10.34
C GLN A 799 8.93 -23.65 9.45
N VAL A 800 7.76 -24.17 9.10
CA VAL A 800 6.77 -23.45 8.29
C VAL A 800 5.40 -23.50 8.96
N PHE A 801 4.58 -22.48 8.71
CA PHE A 801 3.20 -22.46 9.16
C PHE A 801 2.30 -23.31 8.25
N ALA A 802 1.38 -24.04 8.86
CA ALA A 802 0.29 -24.77 8.21
C ALA A 802 -1.04 -24.44 8.89
N ILE A 803 -2.17 -24.57 8.19
CA ILE A 803 -3.49 -24.36 8.78
C ILE A 803 -3.75 -25.42 9.87
N LYS A 804 -4.31 -24.97 10.99
CA LYS A 804 -4.53 -25.76 12.21
C LYS A 804 -5.44 -26.97 12.00
N ASP A 805 -6.64 -26.75 11.47
CA ASP A 805 -7.65 -27.79 11.31
C ASP A 805 -8.66 -27.46 10.19
N ALA A 806 -9.53 -28.41 9.87
CA ALA A 806 -10.52 -28.26 8.81
C ALA A 806 -11.59 -27.23 9.14
N ALA A 807 -11.95 -27.04 10.42
CA ALA A 807 -12.93 -26.04 10.84
C ALA A 807 -12.43 -24.62 10.59
N THR A 808 -11.16 -24.37 10.92
CA THR A 808 -10.45 -23.12 10.63
C THR A 808 -10.40 -22.85 9.13
N TRP A 809 -10.10 -23.88 8.32
CA TRP A 809 -10.15 -23.74 6.86
C TRP A 809 -11.55 -23.28 6.43
N ARG A 810 -12.62 -24.00 6.83
CA ARG A 810 -14.00 -23.70 6.41
C ARG A 810 -14.45 -22.30 6.79
N ALA A 811 -14.00 -21.79 7.92
CA ALA A 811 -14.40 -20.48 8.44
C ALA A 811 -13.66 -19.31 7.77
N ASN A 812 -12.43 -19.53 7.25
CA ASN A 812 -11.54 -18.43 6.88
C ASN A 812 -11.10 -18.41 5.41
N VAL A 813 -11.23 -19.52 4.67
CA VAL A 813 -10.69 -19.63 3.32
C VAL A 813 -11.79 -19.41 2.28
N SER A 814 -11.57 -18.44 1.39
CA SER A 814 -12.43 -18.18 0.23
C SER A 814 -11.73 -18.63 -1.06
N LEU A 815 -12.43 -19.45 -1.86
CA LEU A 815 -11.94 -19.86 -3.20
C LEU A 815 -11.87 -18.67 -4.20
N TYR A 816 -12.60 -17.60 -3.88
CA TYR A 816 -12.72 -16.39 -4.68
C TYR A 816 -12.04 -15.20 -4.01
N HIS A 817 -11.09 -15.46 -3.10
CA HIS A 817 -10.16 -14.44 -2.63
C HIS A 817 -9.43 -13.80 -3.83
N PRO A 818 -9.20 -12.47 -3.85
CA PRO A 818 -8.55 -11.80 -4.98
C PRO A 818 -7.17 -12.35 -5.36
N LEU A 819 -6.46 -12.97 -4.41
CA LEU A 819 -5.15 -13.62 -4.61
C LEU A 819 -5.23 -15.07 -5.10
N VAL A 820 -6.36 -15.74 -4.90
CA VAL A 820 -6.51 -17.14 -5.36
C VAL A 820 -6.62 -17.13 -6.88
N ARG A 821 -6.01 -18.12 -7.52
CA ARG A 821 -6.03 -18.35 -8.98
C ARG A 821 -6.39 -19.80 -9.27
N ASP A 822 -6.85 -20.09 -10.48
CA ASP A 822 -7.36 -21.43 -10.83
C ASP A 822 -6.28 -22.52 -10.71
N HIS A 823 -5.02 -22.19 -11.02
CA HIS A 823 -3.89 -23.10 -10.84
C HIS A 823 -3.60 -23.45 -9.37
N SER A 824 -4.14 -22.68 -8.41
CA SER A 824 -4.00 -22.94 -6.97
C SER A 824 -5.06 -23.93 -6.45
N LEU A 825 -6.19 -24.10 -7.14
CA LEU A 825 -7.32 -24.91 -6.67
C LEU A 825 -6.95 -26.37 -6.33
N PRO A 826 -6.15 -27.10 -7.15
CA PRO A 826 -5.75 -28.47 -6.81
C PRO A 826 -4.93 -28.55 -5.51
N GLY A 827 -4.06 -27.56 -5.28
CA GLY A 827 -3.25 -27.48 -4.06
C GLY A 827 -4.10 -27.17 -2.82
N MET A 828 -5.09 -26.28 -2.96
CA MET A 828 -6.04 -25.95 -1.91
C MET A 828 -6.91 -27.15 -1.54
N GLN A 829 -7.40 -27.88 -2.55
CA GLN A 829 -8.14 -29.12 -2.37
C GLN A 829 -7.31 -30.16 -1.61
N GLU A 830 -6.07 -30.43 -2.05
CA GLU A 830 -5.21 -31.42 -1.40
C GLU A 830 -4.98 -31.08 0.08
N SER A 831 -4.79 -29.78 0.37
CA SER A 831 -4.65 -29.26 1.72
C SER A 831 -5.91 -29.51 2.56
N TYR A 832 -7.09 -29.16 2.03
CA TYR A 832 -8.36 -29.35 2.72
C TYR A 832 -8.69 -30.83 2.97
N GLU A 833 -8.52 -31.69 1.96
CA GLU A 833 -8.71 -33.14 2.09
C GLU A 833 -7.83 -33.72 3.20
N ARG A 834 -6.58 -33.28 3.31
CA ARG A 834 -5.66 -33.71 4.37
C ARG A 834 -6.17 -33.33 5.76
N LEU A 835 -6.72 -32.13 5.92
CA LEU A 835 -7.27 -31.64 7.18
C LEU A 835 -8.53 -32.43 7.56
N VAL A 836 -9.45 -32.64 6.62
CA VAL A 836 -10.68 -33.42 6.85
C VAL A 836 -10.36 -34.88 7.20
N ARG A 837 -9.36 -35.48 6.53
CA ARG A 837 -8.88 -36.83 6.90
C ARG A 837 -8.34 -36.88 8.33
N ARG A 838 -7.57 -35.86 8.76
CA ARG A 838 -7.06 -35.75 10.14
C ARG A 838 -8.22 -35.63 11.15
N GLU A 839 -9.21 -34.78 10.86
CA GLU A 839 -10.42 -34.59 11.68
C GLU A 839 -11.22 -35.91 11.82
N ASN A 840 -11.47 -36.61 10.72
CA ASN A 840 -12.17 -37.89 10.72
C ASN A 840 -11.41 -38.98 11.49
N MET A 841 -10.08 -39.02 11.36
CA MET A 841 -9.23 -39.94 12.14
C MET A 841 -9.25 -39.62 13.64
N ALA A 842 -9.33 -38.34 14.03
CA ALA A 842 -9.44 -37.92 15.42
C ALA A 842 -10.80 -38.33 16.01
N ARG A 843 -11.90 -38.03 15.30
CA ARG A 843 -13.26 -38.46 15.69
C ARG A 843 -13.37 -39.97 15.86
N ALA A 844 -12.81 -40.75 14.92
CA ALA A 844 -12.81 -42.21 15.01
C ALA A 844 -12.00 -42.77 16.20
N ARG A 845 -11.00 -42.03 16.70
CA ARG A 845 -10.25 -42.40 17.92
C ARG A 845 -11.04 -42.08 19.19
N GLU A 846 -11.80 -40.99 19.21
CA GLU A 846 -12.65 -40.58 20.33
C GLU A 846 -13.89 -41.46 20.48
N GLU A 847 -14.46 -41.94 19.37
CA GLU A 847 -15.65 -42.79 19.34
C GLU A 847 -15.40 -44.27 19.74
N GLY A 848 -14.18 -44.62 20.14
CA GLY A 848 -13.91 -45.88 20.86
C GLY A 848 -14.14 -47.16 20.05
N GLY A 849 -13.25 -47.44 19.09
CA GLY A 849 -12.90 -48.81 18.69
C GLY A 849 -13.65 -49.44 17.51
N VAL A 850 -13.09 -49.30 16.30
CA VAL A 850 -13.12 -50.32 15.24
C VAL A 850 -11.76 -50.34 14.53
N SER A 851 -11.29 -51.54 14.18
CA SER A 851 -10.00 -51.86 13.56
C SER A 851 -9.48 -50.81 12.55
N ILE A 852 -8.28 -50.27 12.85
CA ILE A 852 -7.53 -49.26 12.07
C ILE A 852 -7.15 -49.74 10.64
N ARG A 853 -7.49 -50.98 10.25
CA ARG A 853 -7.09 -51.56 8.95
C ARG A 853 -8.03 -51.26 7.76
N THR A 854 -9.21 -50.66 7.96
CA THR A 854 -10.14 -50.35 6.85
C THR A 854 -10.26 -48.86 6.49
N ALA A 855 -9.66 -47.94 7.26
CA ALA A 855 -9.70 -46.50 6.98
C ALA A 855 -8.75 -46.05 5.84
N ALA A 856 -7.92 -46.95 5.31
CA ALA A 856 -7.05 -46.74 4.16
C ALA A 856 -7.58 -47.46 2.91
N SER A 857 -8.90 -47.47 2.68
CA SER A 857 -9.43 -47.85 1.38
C SER A 857 -9.18 -46.71 0.37
N PRO A 858 -8.69 -46.97 -0.86
CA PRO A 858 -8.63 -45.99 -1.94
C PRO A 858 -10.01 -45.42 -2.36
N SER A 859 -11.11 -45.94 -1.79
CA SER A 859 -12.50 -45.61 -2.12
C SER A 859 -13.21 -44.69 -1.12
N ALA A 860 -12.51 -44.03 -0.18
CA ALA A 860 -13.14 -43.06 0.70
C ALA A 860 -13.60 -41.81 -0.09
N PRO A 861 -14.83 -41.30 0.13
CA PRO A 861 -15.34 -40.14 -0.60
C PRO A 861 -14.41 -38.93 -0.40
N ARG A 862 -14.10 -38.23 -1.48
CA ARG A 862 -13.25 -37.02 -1.43
C ARG A 862 -13.96 -35.94 -0.62
N ALA A 863 -13.19 -35.14 0.11
CA ALA A 863 -13.76 -34.04 0.88
C ALA A 863 -14.28 -32.95 -0.07
N VAL A 864 -15.56 -32.61 0.06
CA VAL A 864 -16.19 -31.54 -0.73
C VAL A 864 -15.78 -30.19 -0.17
N LEU A 865 -15.27 -29.30 -1.02
CA LEU A 865 -14.95 -27.94 -0.64
C LEU A 865 -16.22 -27.18 -0.22
N PRO A 866 -16.12 -26.22 0.72
CA PRO A 866 -17.24 -25.39 1.11
C PRO A 866 -17.87 -24.67 -0.08
N LEU A 867 -19.20 -24.70 -0.14
CA LEU A 867 -19.98 -24.01 -1.16
C LEU A 867 -19.88 -22.49 -0.98
N PRO A 868 -19.82 -21.70 -2.08
CA PRO A 868 -19.83 -20.26 -1.98
C PRO A 868 -21.17 -19.77 -1.43
N ASN A 869 -21.12 -18.81 -0.51
CA ASN A 869 -22.30 -18.21 0.09
C ASN A 869 -22.12 -16.70 0.19
N LEU A 870 -23.21 -15.93 0.05
CA LEU A 870 -23.14 -14.48 0.21
C LEU A 870 -22.75 -14.14 1.67
N PRO A 871 -21.66 -13.37 1.90
CA PRO A 871 -21.08 -13.20 3.25
C PRO A 871 -22.07 -12.70 4.31
N TRP A 872 -22.98 -11.80 3.92
CA TRP A 872 -23.97 -11.20 4.82
C TRP A 872 -25.14 -12.13 5.19
N LEU A 873 -25.21 -13.35 4.63
CA LEU A 873 -26.23 -14.34 5.01
C LEU A 873 -25.79 -15.24 6.17
N GLU A 874 -24.48 -15.37 6.44
CA GLU A 874 -23.95 -16.24 7.50
C GLU A 874 -23.59 -15.50 8.79
N ALA A 875 -23.53 -14.16 8.77
CA ALA A 875 -23.19 -13.38 9.94
C ALA A 875 -24.22 -13.63 11.06
N PRO A 876 -23.84 -14.23 12.21
CA PRO A 876 -24.71 -14.19 13.36
C PRO A 876 -24.97 -12.71 13.68
N GLN A 877 -26.21 -12.36 14.01
CA GLN A 877 -26.57 -11.08 14.61
C GLN A 877 -25.93 -10.94 16.01
N GLN A 878 -24.60 -11.09 16.12
CA GLN A 878 -23.79 -10.45 17.14
C GLN A 878 -23.43 -9.05 16.65
N THR A 879 -24.44 -8.31 16.17
CA THR A 879 -24.40 -6.87 16.32
C THR A 879 -24.31 -6.61 17.82
N GLN A 880 -23.22 -5.96 18.23
CA GLN A 880 -23.27 -5.23 19.49
C GLN A 880 -24.57 -4.41 19.51
N PRO A 881 -25.27 -4.33 20.66
CA PRO A 881 -26.48 -3.52 20.74
C PRO A 881 -26.09 -2.06 20.47
N GLY A 882 -26.24 -1.60 19.22
CA GLY A 882 -25.82 -0.26 18.76
C GLY A 882 -25.27 -0.16 17.32
N GLY A 883 -25.03 -1.25 16.60
CA GLY A 883 -24.58 -1.19 15.19
C GLY A 883 -25.72 -0.85 14.22
N VAL A 884 -25.84 0.41 13.80
CA VAL A 884 -26.74 0.83 12.72
C VAL A 884 -26.14 0.35 11.40
N ASP A 885 -26.87 -0.50 10.65
CA ASP A 885 -26.52 -0.85 9.26
C ASP A 885 -26.35 0.45 8.47
N THR A 886 -25.15 0.69 7.95
CA THR A 886 -24.90 1.90 7.17
C THR A 886 -25.67 1.81 5.84
N GLY A 887 -26.42 2.84 5.46
CA GLY A 887 -27.25 2.82 4.24
C GLY A 887 -26.48 2.46 2.95
N SER A 888 -25.15 2.67 2.92
CA SER A 888 -24.27 2.29 1.80
C SER A 888 -24.15 0.77 1.61
N GLU A 889 -24.14 -0.01 2.69
CA GLU A 889 -23.98 -1.46 2.65
C GLU A 889 -25.23 -2.13 2.05
N VAL A 890 -26.41 -1.63 2.39
CA VAL A 890 -27.69 -2.06 1.80
C VAL A 890 -27.74 -1.80 0.28
N VAL A 891 -27.26 -0.63 -0.16
CA VAL A 891 -27.22 -0.28 -1.59
C VAL A 891 -26.23 -1.17 -2.34
N LEU A 892 -25.08 -1.51 -1.76
CA LEU A 892 -24.17 -2.49 -2.32
C LEU A 892 -24.84 -3.87 -2.45
N HIS A 893 -25.39 -4.41 -1.37
CA HIS A 893 -26.01 -5.74 -1.39
C HIS A 893 -27.07 -5.83 -2.50
N ARG A 894 -27.84 -4.74 -2.68
CA ARG A 894 -28.76 -4.58 -3.81
C ARG A 894 -28.04 -4.65 -5.17
N LYS A 895 -26.95 -3.90 -5.36
CA LYS A 895 -26.15 -3.91 -6.60
C LYS A 895 -25.52 -5.26 -6.90
N VAL A 896 -25.04 -5.99 -5.89
CA VAL A 896 -24.50 -7.36 -6.05
C VAL A 896 -25.62 -8.31 -6.47
N CYS A 897 -26.78 -8.23 -5.84
CA CYS A 897 -27.95 -9.01 -6.26
C CYS A 897 -28.34 -8.70 -7.71
N LEU A 898 -28.31 -7.44 -8.14
CA LEU A 898 -28.58 -7.04 -9.53
C LEU A 898 -27.49 -7.56 -10.48
N LEU A 899 -26.20 -7.47 -10.12
CA LEU A 899 -25.08 -7.94 -10.93
C LEU A 899 -25.24 -9.42 -11.30
N LEU A 900 -25.58 -10.26 -10.32
CA LEU A 900 -25.85 -11.70 -10.48
C LEU A 900 -27.08 -12.02 -11.35
N GLN A 901 -27.90 -11.01 -11.66
CA GLN A 901 -29.12 -11.15 -12.47
C GLN A 901 -28.97 -10.56 -13.88
N THR A 902 -27.85 -9.89 -14.16
CA THR A 902 -27.62 -9.24 -15.46
C THR A 902 -27.56 -10.27 -16.59
N PRO A 903 -28.10 -9.96 -17.78
CA PRO A 903 -27.96 -10.81 -18.95
C PRO A 903 -26.49 -11.12 -19.29
N ALA A 904 -25.58 -10.14 -19.16
CA ALA A 904 -24.16 -10.31 -19.40
C ALA A 904 -23.53 -11.44 -18.56
N VAL A 905 -23.81 -11.47 -17.25
CA VAL A 905 -23.28 -12.50 -16.34
C VAL A 905 -23.94 -13.86 -16.59
N LEU A 906 -25.27 -13.89 -16.64
CA LEU A 906 -26.02 -15.13 -16.77
C LEU A 906 -25.81 -15.81 -18.12
N SER A 907 -25.62 -15.05 -19.19
CA SER A 907 -25.36 -15.60 -20.53
C SER A 907 -24.07 -16.41 -20.57
N VAL A 908 -23.01 -15.89 -19.95
CA VAL A 908 -21.72 -16.59 -19.87
C VAL A 908 -21.81 -17.83 -18.97
N ALA A 909 -22.48 -17.72 -17.81
CA ALA A 909 -22.66 -18.86 -16.90
C ALA A 909 -23.46 -19.99 -17.56
N ILE A 910 -24.58 -19.67 -18.20
CA ILE A 910 -25.42 -20.63 -18.93
C ILE A 910 -24.62 -21.28 -20.06
N ALA A 911 -23.95 -20.49 -20.90
CA ALA A 911 -23.16 -21.06 -21.99
C ALA A 911 -22.04 -21.99 -21.49
N THR A 912 -21.37 -21.65 -20.40
CA THR A 912 -20.34 -22.49 -19.77
C THR A 912 -20.90 -23.86 -19.34
N VAL A 913 -22.09 -23.88 -18.72
CA VAL A 913 -22.77 -25.12 -18.30
C VAL A 913 -23.13 -25.99 -19.51
N HIS A 914 -23.64 -25.40 -20.58
CA HIS A 914 -23.98 -26.13 -21.81
C HIS A 914 -22.74 -26.66 -22.55
N MET A 915 -21.65 -25.87 -22.60
CA MET A 915 -20.38 -26.30 -23.21
C MET A 915 -19.77 -27.49 -22.47
N TYR A 916 -19.77 -27.49 -21.13
CA TYR A 916 -19.24 -28.60 -20.35
C TYR A 916 -19.94 -29.93 -20.67
N LEU A 917 -21.28 -29.95 -20.65
CA LEU A 917 -22.04 -31.17 -20.97
C LEU A 917 -21.78 -31.66 -22.41
N ALA A 918 -21.59 -30.73 -23.35
CA ALA A 918 -21.25 -31.07 -24.73
C ALA A 918 -19.86 -31.71 -24.84
N CYS A 919 -18.85 -31.20 -24.13
CA CYS A 919 -17.52 -31.80 -24.07
C CYS A 919 -17.54 -33.23 -23.49
N VAL A 920 -18.28 -33.44 -22.40
CA VAL A 920 -18.43 -34.77 -21.76
C VAL A 920 -19.02 -35.78 -22.76
N LYS A 921 -20.07 -35.40 -23.51
CA LYS A 921 -20.69 -36.30 -24.52
C LYS A 921 -19.85 -36.49 -25.78
N GLY A 922 -19.05 -35.50 -26.17
CA GLY A 922 -18.17 -35.55 -27.34
C GLY A 922 -16.93 -36.43 -27.15
N SER A 923 -16.48 -36.60 -25.90
CA SER A 923 -15.33 -37.45 -25.54
C SER A 923 -15.51 -38.93 -25.86
N GLU A 924 -16.73 -39.40 -26.14
CA GLU A 924 -16.99 -40.77 -26.60
C GLU A 924 -16.72 -40.98 -28.09
N LYS A 925 -16.59 -39.91 -28.91
CA LYS A 925 -16.51 -40.04 -30.39
C LYS A 925 -15.33 -39.37 -31.10
N LYS A 926 -14.60 -38.41 -30.53
CA LYS A 926 -13.40 -37.83 -31.18
C LYS A 926 -12.34 -37.36 -30.17
N ALA A 927 -11.36 -38.21 -29.90
CA ALA A 927 -10.11 -37.82 -29.26
C ALA A 927 -9.10 -37.33 -30.32
N ALA A 928 -9.28 -36.10 -30.80
CA ALA A 928 -8.23 -35.41 -31.55
C ALA A 928 -8.45 -33.89 -31.48
N ASN A 929 -7.53 -33.22 -30.77
CA ASN A 929 -7.13 -31.81 -30.87
C ASN A 929 -7.75 -30.72 -29.97
N ASN A 930 -8.83 -30.93 -29.22
CA ASN A 930 -9.29 -29.93 -28.22
C ASN A 930 -9.30 -30.52 -26.81
N ALA A 931 -8.62 -29.86 -25.86
CA ALA A 931 -8.63 -30.26 -24.45
C ALA A 931 -10.07 -30.14 -23.88
N PRO A 932 -10.59 -31.15 -23.17
CA PRO A 932 -11.92 -31.08 -22.56
C PRO A 932 -11.97 -29.97 -21.50
N MET A 933 -13.08 -29.24 -21.43
CA MET A 933 -13.31 -28.24 -20.38
C MET A 933 -13.10 -28.86 -18.99
N SER A 934 -12.40 -28.16 -18.10
CA SER A 934 -12.08 -28.68 -16.77
C SER A 934 -13.24 -28.51 -15.78
N GLU A 935 -13.33 -29.39 -14.77
CA GLU A 935 -14.31 -29.25 -13.67
C GLU A 935 -14.17 -27.90 -12.93
N GLY A 936 -12.96 -27.33 -12.90
CA GLY A 936 -12.72 -25.99 -12.34
C GLY A 936 -13.40 -24.87 -13.13
N GLN A 937 -13.56 -25.01 -14.45
CA GLN A 937 -14.31 -24.04 -15.25
C GLN A 937 -15.81 -24.15 -14.98
N LEU A 938 -16.33 -25.38 -14.82
CA LEU A 938 -17.72 -25.62 -14.45
C LEU A 938 -18.03 -25.06 -13.05
N LEU A 939 -17.10 -25.20 -12.10
CA LEU A 939 -17.22 -24.66 -10.73
C LEU A 939 -17.62 -23.19 -10.72
N HIS A 940 -16.98 -22.34 -11.52
CA HIS A 940 -17.29 -20.90 -11.54
C HIS A 940 -18.72 -20.62 -12.05
N ALA A 941 -19.14 -21.29 -13.12
CA ALA A 941 -20.49 -21.11 -13.65
C ALA A 941 -21.57 -21.62 -12.68
N MET A 942 -21.35 -22.78 -12.06
CA MET A 942 -22.25 -23.34 -11.06
C MET A 942 -22.33 -22.45 -9.82
N SER A 943 -21.21 -21.87 -9.39
CA SER A 943 -21.15 -20.91 -8.29
C SER A 943 -21.94 -19.63 -8.58
N VAL A 944 -21.81 -19.06 -9.78
CA VAL A 944 -22.60 -17.88 -10.19
C VAL A 944 -24.09 -18.18 -10.16
N LEU A 945 -24.53 -19.30 -10.75
CA LEU A 945 -25.94 -19.68 -10.77
C LEU A 945 -26.48 -19.97 -9.36
N HIS A 946 -25.67 -20.62 -8.51
CA HIS A 946 -25.99 -20.87 -7.11
C HIS A 946 -26.23 -19.56 -6.34
N LEU A 947 -25.30 -18.60 -6.45
CA LEU A 947 -25.43 -17.29 -5.82
C LEU A 947 -26.58 -16.45 -6.44
N ALA A 948 -26.85 -16.59 -7.74
CA ALA A 948 -27.98 -15.93 -8.39
C ALA A 948 -29.32 -16.39 -7.79
N VAL A 949 -29.46 -17.69 -7.47
CA VAL A 949 -30.64 -18.20 -6.76
C VAL A 949 -30.71 -17.69 -5.32
N GLN A 950 -29.57 -17.58 -4.61
CA GLN A 950 -29.53 -16.96 -3.30
C GLN A 950 -29.99 -15.49 -3.36
N ALA A 951 -29.51 -14.72 -4.35
CA ALA A 951 -29.92 -13.33 -4.57
C ALA A 951 -31.42 -13.20 -4.84
N CYS A 952 -32.01 -14.08 -5.64
CA CYS A 952 -33.47 -14.11 -5.85
C CYS A 952 -34.25 -14.33 -4.55
N ARG A 953 -33.76 -15.20 -3.65
CA ARG A 953 -34.37 -15.42 -2.33
C ARG A 953 -34.28 -14.18 -1.44
N VAL A 954 -33.13 -13.51 -1.44
CA VAL A 954 -32.94 -12.25 -0.69
C VAL A 954 -33.95 -11.21 -1.17
N ILE A 955 -34.04 -10.99 -2.50
CA ILE A 955 -35.00 -10.04 -3.10
C ILE A 955 -36.44 -10.38 -2.71
N SER A 956 -36.83 -11.66 -2.80
CA SER A 956 -38.17 -12.13 -2.45
C SER A 956 -38.49 -11.91 -0.96
N SER A 957 -37.55 -12.18 -0.05
CA SER A 957 -37.75 -12.03 1.39
C SER A 957 -37.84 -10.57 1.86
N SER A 958 -37.05 -9.66 1.26
CA SER A 958 -37.04 -8.25 1.64
C SER A 958 -38.38 -7.55 1.38
N ALA A 959 -39.10 -7.93 0.32
CA ALA A 959 -40.40 -7.34 -0.01
C ALA A 959 -41.51 -7.71 0.98
N HIS A 960 -41.44 -8.88 1.61
CA HIS A 960 -42.45 -9.36 2.57
C HIS A 960 -42.33 -8.69 3.95
N SER A 961 -41.14 -8.18 4.29
CA SER A 961 -40.88 -7.43 5.53
C SER A 961 -41.44 -6.00 5.49
N ALA A 962 -41.56 -5.38 4.31
CA ALA A 962 -42.07 -4.02 4.15
C ALA A 962 -43.60 -3.93 4.19
N THR A 963 -44.31 -5.04 3.94
CA THR A 963 -45.78 -5.09 3.86
C THR A 963 -46.46 -5.63 5.13
N SER A 964 -45.70 -6.27 6.03
CA SER A 964 -46.22 -6.78 7.31
C SER A 964 -45.49 -6.12 8.47
N GLY A 965 -46.08 -5.06 9.04
CA GLY A 965 -45.49 -4.27 10.14
C GLY A 965 -45.44 -4.98 11.50
N ALA A 966 -45.00 -6.23 11.57
CA ALA A 966 -44.76 -6.95 12.83
C ALA A 966 -43.48 -7.80 12.73
N PRO A 967 -42.59 -7.78 13.75
CA PRO A 967 -41.44 -8.66 13.78
C PRO A 967 -41.93 -10.08 14.05
N SER A 968 -41.93 -10.95 13.03
CA SER A 968 -42.30 -12.35 13.22
C SER A 968 -41.16 -13.11 13.89
N SER A 969 -41.18 -13.14 15.22
CA SER A 969 -40.40 -14.07 16.03
C SER A 969 -41.00 -15.49 15.97
N SER A 970 -40.93 -16.17 14.82
CA SER A 970 -41.15 -17.62 14.73
C SER A 970 -40.79 -18.19 13.34
N CYS A 971 -39.51 -18.30 13.03
CA CYS A 971 -39.05 -19.28 12.02
C CYS A 971 -38.46 -20.47 12.77
N ALA A 972 -39.34 -21.40 13.15
CA ALA A 972 -38.93 -22.74 13.54
C ALA A 972 -38.34 -23.47 12.32
N GLN A 973 -37.31 -24.25 12.58
CA GLN A 973 -36.49 -25.04 11.66
C GLN A 973 -37.31 -25.80 10.59
N GLY A 974 -36.92 -25.71 9.31
CA GLY A 974 -37.16 -26.81 8.37
C GLY A 974 -37.43 -26.50 6.89
N SER A 975 -38.04 -25.37 6.53
CA SER A 975 -38.39 -25.09 5.11
C SER A 975 -37.97 -23.69 4.67
N ARG A 976 -37.00 -23.61 3.75
CA ARG A 976 -36.65 -22.35 3.09
C ARG A 976 -37.86 -21.85 2.26
N PRO A 977 -38.25 -20.57 2.34
CA PRO A 977 -39.38 -20.04 1.57
C PRO A 977 -39.12 -20.14 0.06
N ALA A 978 -40.19 -20.39 -0.70
CA ALA A 978 -40.16 -20.41 -2.16
C ALA A 978 -39.85 -19.00 -2.73
N ILE A 979 -39.23 -18.93 -3.91
CA ILE A 979 -38.93 -17.65 -4.57
C ILE A 979 -40.20 -17.08 -5.20
N ASP A 980 -40.58 -15.87 -4.81
CA ASP A 980 -41.62 -15.08 -5.47
C ASP A 980 -41.03 -14.41 -6.73
N TRP A 981 -41.36 -14.97 -7.90
CA TRP A 981 -40.84 -14.50 -9.19
C TRP A 981 -41.45 -13.17 -9.64
N ASP A 982 -42.65 -12.82 -9.20
CA ASP A 982 -43.30 -11.55 -9.55
C ASP A 982 -42.60 -10.39 -8.82
N VAL A 983 -42.26 -10.59 -7.54
CA VAL A 983 -41.44 -9.65 -6.77
C VAL A 983 -40.06 -9.47 -7.41
N VAL A 984 -39.40 -10.56 -7.81
CA VAL A 984 -38.09 -10.49 -8.47
C VAL A 984 -38.17 -9.72 -9.80
N LYS A 985 -39.22 -9.95 -10.59
CA LYS A 985 -39.46 -9.26 -11.86
C LYS A 985 -39.69 -7.76 -11.66
N ALA A 986 -40.55 -7.37 -10.72
CA ALA A 986 -40.81 -5.98 -10.38
C ALA A 986 -39.54 -5.28 -9.89
N PHE A 987 -38.76 -5.95 -9.02
CA PHE A 987 -37.49 -5.43 -8.52
C PHE A 987 -36.46 -5.19 -9.64
N GLN A 988 -36.33 -6.12 -10.58
CA GLN A 988 -35.43 -5.96 -11.73
C GLN A 988 -35.88 -4.80 -12.62
N GLN A 989 -37.17 -4.69 -12.94
CA GLN A 989 -37.71 -3.59 -13.74
C GLN A 989 -37.51 -2.22 -13.08
N GLN A 990 -37.56 -2.16 -11.75
CA GLN A 990 -37.35 -0.93 -10.99
C GLN A 990 -35.87 -0.51 -10.91
N PHE A 991 -34.95 -1.46 -10.74
CA PHE A 991 -33.56 -1.16 -10.37
C PHE A 991 -32.50 -1.58 -11.40
N MET A 992 -32.88 -2.17 -12.53
CA MET A 992 -31.98 -2.55 -13.62
C MET A 992 -32.33 -1.78 -14.90
N PRO A 993 -31.93 -0.50 -15.01
CA PRO A 993 -32.09 0.24 -16.26
C PRO A 993 -31.23 -0.39 -17.37
N PRO A 994 -31.61 -0.21 -18.66
CA PRO A 994 -30.90 -0.78 -19.79
C PRO A 994 -29.46 -0.26 -19.87
N SER A 995 -28.57 -1.09 -20.42
CA SER A 995 -27.12 -0.80 -20.49
C SER A 995 -26.71 0.43 -21.31
N GLY A 996 -27.59 0.97 -22.17
CA GLY A 996 -27.26 2.03 -23.13
C GLY A 996 -26.58 1.56 -24.42
N TYR A 997 -26.25 0.26 -24.53
CA TYR A 997 -25.70 -0.34 -25.75
C TYR A 997 -26.79 -0.83 -26.72
N ALA A 998 -26.47 -0.88 -28.01
CA ALA A 998 -27.38 -1.38 -29.02
C ALA A 998 -27.71 -2.87 -28.81
N ARG A 999 -29.02 -3.21 -28.80
CA ARG A 999 -29.50 -4.59 -28.57
C ARG A 999 -28.86 -5.60 -29.53
N ASP A 1000 -28.63 -5.22 -30.79
CA ASP A 1000 -28.06 -6.11 -31.80
C ASP A 1000 -26.56 -6.38 -31.61
N GLU A 1001 -25.83 -5.46 -31.00
CA GLU A 1001 -24.42 -5.70 -30.64
C GLU A 1001 -24.30 -6.52 -29.35
N LEU A 1002 -25.17 -6.29 -28.38
CA LEU A 1002 -25.25 -7.13 -27.18
C LEU A 1002 -25.53 -8.59 -27.56
N LYS A 1003 -26.34 -8.85 -28.59
CA LYS A 1003 -26.55 -10.21 -29.14
C LYS A 1003 -25.28 -10.84 -29.73
N GLN A 1004 -24.32 -10.03 -30.20
CA GLN A 1004 -23.02 -10.53 -30.68
C GLN A 1004 -22.08 -10.84 -29.52
N LEU A 1005 -22.13 -10.06 -28.44
CA LEU A 1005 -21.30 -10.26 -27.26
C LEU A 1005 -21.82 -11.38 -26.35
N PHE A 1006 -23.15 -11.54 -26.23
CA PHE A 1006 -23.77 -12.50 -25.32
C PHE A 1006 -23.85 -13.90 -25.95
N PRO A 1007 -23.26 -14.92 -25.31
CA PRO A 1007 -23.22 -16.28 -25.88
C PRO A 1007 -24.59 -16.93 -26.11
N VAL A 1008 -25.59 -16.61 -25.28
CA VAL A 1008 -26.93 -17.19 -25.33
C VAL A 1008 -27.89 -16.28 -26.11
N GLN A 1009 -28.35 -16.77 -27.25
CA GLN A 1009 -29.37 -16.08 -28.07
C GLN A 1009 -30.72 -16.06 -27.33
N GLY A 1010 -31.39 -14.91 -27.32
CA GLY A 1010 -32.70 -14.72 -26.67
C GLY A 1010 -32.64 -14.37 -25.16
N ILE A 1011 -31.46 -14.32 -24.54
CA ILE A 1011 -31.35 -13.99 -23.11
C ILE A 1011 -31.86 -12.58 -22.74
N LEU A 1012 -31.85 -11.67 -23.72
CA LEU A 1012 -32.36 -10.31 -23.60
C LEU A 1012 -33.90 -10.23 -23.63
N ASP A 1013 -34.56 -11.30 -24.06
CA ASP A 1013 -36.03 -11.38 -24.11
C ASP A 1013 -36.62 -11.91 -22.79
N ALA A 1014 -35.77 -12.52 -21.95
CA ALA A 1014 -36.12 -13.02 -20.62
C ALA A 1014 -35.75 -12.02 -19.52
N THR A 1015 -36.67 -11.83 -18.57
CA THR A 1015 -36.48 -10.93 -17.43
C THR A 1015 -35.89 -11.67 -16.24
N THR A 1016 -36.62 -12.66 -15.71
CA THR A 1016 -36.23 -13.37 -14.48
C THR A 1016 -35.18 -14.45 -14.72
N LEU A 1017 -34.46 -14.86 -13.68
CA LEU A 1017 -33.52 -15.98 -13.75
C LEU A 1017 -34.21 -17.27 -14.24
N LYS A 1018 -35.45 -17.53 -13.81
CA LYS A 1018 -36.23 -18.69 -14.26
C LYS A 1018 -36.46 -18.67 -15.77
N GLU A 1019 -37.00 -17.56 -16.30
CA GLU A 1019 -37.22 -17.38 -17.75
C GLU A 1019 -35.91 -17.56 -18.54
N LYS A 1020 -34.77 -17.07 -18.01
CA LYS A 1020 -33.44 -17.24 -18.63
C LYS A 1020 -32.95 -18.69 -18.64
N LEU A 1021 -33.23 -19.47 -17.59
CA LEU A 1021 -32.87 -20.89 -17.52
C LEU A 1021 -33.78 -21.79 -18.37
N GLU A 1022 -35.03 -21.38 -18.58
CA GLU A 1022 -36.01 -22.02 -19.46
C GLU A 1022 -35.79 -21.70 -20.95
N SER A 1023 -35.06 -20.62 -21.25
CA SER A 1023 -34.74 -20.23 -22.62
C SER A 1023 -33.95 -21.33 -23.34
N ALA A 1024 -34.38 -21.63 -24.57
CA ALA A 1024 -33.76 -22.65 -25.41
C ALA A 1024 -32.38 -22.18 -25.91
N VAL A 1025 -31.32 -22.92 -25.59
CA VAL A 1025 -29.96 -22.61 -26.04
C VAL A 1025 -29.66 -23.42 -27.31
N VAL A 1026 -29.45 -22.73 -28.44
CA VAL A 1026 -29.13 -23.34 -29.74
C VAL A 1026 -27.62 -23.46 -29.90
N ARG A 1027 -27.11 -24.61 -30.36
CA ARG A 1027 -25.67 -24.79 -30.66
C ARG A 1027 -25.22 -23.85 -31.77
N CYS A 1028 -24.16 -23.08 -31.54
CA CYS A 1028 -23.34 -22.53 -32.63
C CYS A 1028 -22.28 -23.59 -33.01
N GLY A 1029 -22.41 -24.17 -34.20
CA GLY A 1029 -21.40 -25.05 -34.80
C GLY A 1029 -21.03 -24.54 -36.20
N GLU A 1030 -19.74 -24.19 -36.35
CA GLU A 1030 -18.92 -23.99 -37.56
C GLU A 1030 -19.51 -23.24 -38.79
N PRO A 1031 -18.90 -22.11 -39.22
CA PRO A 1031 -19.16 -21.55 -40.55
C PRO A 1031 -18.42 -22.38 -41.61
N GLY A 1032 -19.10 -23.39 -42.16
CA GLY A 1032 -18.70 -23.99 -43.43
C GLY A 1032 -18.74 -25.52 -43.48
N LEU A 1033 -19.92 -26.09 -43.73
CA LEU A 1033 -20.18 -27.00 -44.85
C LEU A 1033 -21.69 -27.28 -44.88
N LEU A 1034 -22.25 -27.29 -46.08
CA LEU A 1034 -23.67 -27.59 -46.31
C LEU A 1034 -24.02 -28.99 -45.74
N SER A 1035 -25.19 -29.05 -45.08
CA SER A 1035 -25.84 -30.17 -44.39
C SER A 1035 -25.49 -30.34 -42.91
N CYS A 1036 -26.36 -29.84 -42.03
CA CYS A 1036 -26.39 -30.23 -40.62
C CYS A 1036 -27.84 -30.52 -40.22
N GLU A 1037 -28.06 -31.73 -39.72
CA GLU A 1037 -29.30 -32.18 -39.10
C GLU A 1037 -29.68 -31.28 -37.92
N ALA A 1038 -30.99 -31.15 -37.66
CA ALA A 1038 -31.56 -30.26 -36.66
C ALA A 1038 -30.86 -30.37 -35.29
N SER A 1039 -30.17 -29.31 -34.89
CA SER A 1039 -29.55 -29.18 -33.58
C SER A 1039 -30.63 -29.12 -32.50
N GLU A 1040 -30.71 -30.13 -31.62
CA GLU A 1040 -31.66 -30.17 -30.49
C GLU A 1040 -31.44 -28.98 -29.56
N ALA A 1041 -32.34 -28.00 -29.61
CA ALA A 1041 -32.39 -26.92 -28.65
C ALA A 1041 -32.74 -27.49 -27.25
N ARG A 1042 -31.90 -27.21 -26.24
CA ARG A 1042 -32.09 -27.71 -24.86
C ARG A 1042 -32.17 -26.54 -23.88
N THR A 1043 -32.97 -26.71 -22.83
CA THR A 1043 -33.05 -25.75 -21.72
C THR A 1043 -31.92 -25.98 -20.73
N THR A 1044 -31.54 -24.95 -19.98
CA THR A 1044 -30.48 -25.06 -18.96
C THR A 1044 -30.94 -25.94 -17.79
N ILE A 1045 -32.23 -25.93 -17.46
CA ILE A 1045 -32.82 -26.81 -16.44
C ILE A 1045 -32.57 -28.28 -16.78
N ALA A 1046 -32.81 -28.70 -18.03
CA ALA A 1046 -32.58 -30.08 -18.46
C ALA A 1046 -31.08 -30.47 -18.42
N VAL A 1047 -30.19 -29.51 -18.69
CA VAL A 1047 -28.73 -29.71 -18.57
C VAL A 1047 -28.31 -29.88 -17.11
N LEU A 1048 -28.84 -29.04 -16.21
CA LEU A 1048 -28.56 -29.11 -14.77
C LEU A 1048 -29.02 -30.44 -14.15
N GLN A 1049 -30.18 -30.97 -14.57
CA GLN A 1049 -30.65 -32.29 -14.14
C GLN A 1049 -29.66 -33.40 -14.56
N GLN A 1050 -29.10 -33.33 -15.77
CA GLN A 1050 -28.11 -34.30 -16.24
C GLN A 1050 -26.79 -34.19 -15.47
N ILE A 1051 -26.30 -32.97 -15.23
CA ILE A 1051 -25.08 -32.73 -14.43
C ILE A 1051 -25.27 -33.24 -13.00
N TYR A 1052 -26.43 -32.98 -12.39
CA TYR A 1052 -26.76 -33.47 -11.05
C TYR A 1052 -26.68 -35.00 -10.94
N VAL A 1053 -27.27 -35.72 -11.90
CA VAL A 1053 -27.21 -37.19 -11.95
C VAL A 1053 -25.77 -37.66 -12.16
N GLN A 1054 -25.07 -37.09 -13.14
CA GLN A 1054 -23.70 -37.46 -13.49
C GLN A 1054 -22.73 -37.36 -12.29
N PHE A 1055 -22.73 -36.24 -11.57
CA PHE A 1055 -21.80 -36.04 -10.44
C PHE A 1055 -22.18 -36.87 -9.20
N ASN A 1056 -23.46 -37.18 -9.00
CA ASN A 1056 -23.90 -38.10 -7.95
C ASN A 1056 -23.49 -39.55 -8.23
N GLU A 1057 -23.50 -39.98 -9.50
CA GLU A 1057 -23.12 -41.34 -9.91
C GLU A 1057 -21.59 -41.54 -9.89
N LEU A 1058 -20.80 -40.51 -10.23
CA LEU A 1058 -19.34 -40.59 -10.31
C LEU A 1058 -18.62 -40.62 -8.94
N GLY A 1059 -19.27 -40.16 -7.85
CA GLY A 1059 -18.69 -40.13 -6.50
C GLY A 1059 -17.42 -39.28 -6.34
N SER A 1060 -17.12 -38.42 -7.33
CA SER A 1060 -15.90 -37.61 -7.43
C SER A 1060 -16.13 -36.10 -7.29
N ASP A 1061 -17.30 -35.67 -6.80
CA ASP A 1061 -17.66 -34.25 -6.67
C ASP A 1061 -16.90 -33.54 -5.56
N VAL A 1062 -15.69 -33.07 -5.87
CA VAL A 1062 -14.85 -32.32 -4.93
C VAL A 1062 -15.35 -30.88 -4.74
N TYR A 1063 -15.96 -30.30 -5.77
CA TYR A 1063 -16.32 -28.88 -5.80
C TYR A 1063 -17.77 -28.60 -5.38
N GLY A 1064 -18.56 -29.63 -5.07
CA GLY A 1064 -19.96 -29.48 -4.68
C GLY A 1064 -20.88 -29.14 -5.85
N ILE A 1065 -20.52 -29.52 -7.07
CA ILE A 1065 -21.29 -29.28 -8.30
C ILE A 1065 -22.70 -29.87 -8.20
N ALA A 1066 -22.85 -31.09 -7.68
CA ALA A 1066 -24.15 -31.73 -7.52
C ALA A 1066 -25.02 -31.00 -6.48
N LEU A 1067 -24.42 -30.55 -5.37
CA LEU A 1067 -25.11 -29.77 -4.35
C LEU A 1067 -25.59 -28.41 -4.88
N MET A 1068 -24.76 -27.71 -5.66
CA MET A 1068 -25.16 -26.47 -6.33
C MET A 1068 -26.27 -26.71 -7.35
N ALA A 1069 -26.18 -27.76 -8.17
CA ALA A 1069 -27.21 -28.11 -9.15
C ALA A 1069 -28.56 -28.38 -8.47
N ALA A 1070 -28.56 -29.15 -7.38
CA ALA A 1070 -29.76 -29.44 -6.60
C ALA A 1070 -30.40 -28.14 -6.04
N HIS A 1071 -29.58 -27.26 -5.47
CA HIS A 1071 -30.05 -25.98 -4.93
C HIS A 1071 -30.66 -25.07 -6.00
N ILE A 1072 -30.06 -25.04 -7.19
CA ILE A 1072 -30.58 -24.26 -8.33
C ILE A 1072 -31.93 -24.82 -8.80
N LEU A 1073 -32.03 -26.14 -8.99
CA LEU A 1073 -33.26 -26.81 -9.42
C LEU A 1073 -34.40 -26.66 -8.40
N GLN A 1074 -34.09 -26.74 -7.11
CA GLN A 1074 -35.05 -26.44 -6.03
C GLN A 1074 -35.51 -24.98 -6.07
N GLY A 1075 -34.60 -24.04 -6.40
CA GLY A 1075 -34.92 -22.62 -6.51
C GLY A 1075 -35.94 -22.30 -7.60
N VAL A 1076 -35.90 -23.01 -8.74
CA VAL A 1076 -36.83 -22.82 -9.86
C VAL A 1076 -38.10 -23.67 -9.78
N GLY A 1077 -38.19 -24.59 -8.81
CA GLY A 1077 -39.35 -25.45 -8.57
C GLY A 1077 -39.32 -26.80 -9.28
N GLU A 1078 -38.17 -27.23 -9.80
CA GLU A 1078 -38.00 -28.43 -10.65
C GLU A 1078 -37.49 -29.65 -9.88
N LEU A 1079 -37.27 -29.53 -8.56
CA LEU A 1079 -36.87 -30.62 -7.66
C LEU A 1079 -37.66 -30.51 -6.34
N SER A 1080 -38.31 -31.60 -5.90
CA SER A 1080 -39.08 -31.63 -4.64
C SER A 1080 -38.15 -31.56 -3.41
N PRO A 1081 -38.56 -30.89 -2.30
CA PRO A 1081 -37.72 -30.67 -1.11
C PRO A 1081 -37.43 -31.93 -0.25
N ALA A 1082 -37.78 -33.14 -0.71
CA ALA A 1082 -37.63 -34.37 0.05
C ALA A 1082 -36.30 -35.08 -0.27
N LEU A 1083 -35.23 -34.74 0.48
CA LEU A 1083 -34.06 -35.54 0.90
C LEU A 1083 -32.87 -34.61 1.24
N PRO A 1084 -31.99 -34.97 2.20
CA PRO A 1084 -31.35 -34.00 3.10
C PRO A 1084 -30.18 -33.28 2.43
N ALA A 1085 -30.45 -32.12 1.83
CA ALA A 1085 -29.41 -31.23 1.31
C ALA A 1085 -28.56 -30.57 2.41
N GLU A 1086 -28.94 -30.68 3.69
CA GLU A 1086 -28.22 -30.01 4.80
C GLU A 1086 -27.93 -30.91 6.02
N GLY A 1087 -28.37 -32.18 6.02
CA GLY A 1087 -28.15 -33.09 7.15
C GLY A 1087 -26.69 -33.48 7.37
N ALA A 1088 -25.85 -33.42 6.33
CA ALA A 1088 -24.42 -33.73 6.43
C ALA A 1088 -23.54 -32.51 6.76
N VAL A 1089 -24.00 -31.28 6.48
CA VAL A 1089 -23.24 -30.04 6.74
C VAL A 1089 -23.69 -29.36 8.04
N ALA A 1090 -24.98 -29.45 8.39
CA ALA A 1090 -25.51 -28.92 9.66
C ALA A 1090 -25.21 -29.83 10.87
N ALA A 1091 -25.05 -31.15 10.67
CA ALA A 1091 -24.63 -32.06 11.72
C ALA A 1091 -23.15 -31.90 12.12
N GLU A 1092 -22.34 -31.20 11.32
CA GLU A 1092 -20.93 -30.90 11.62
C GLU A 1092 -20.70 -29.47 12.13
N ARG A 1093 -21.67 -28.54 11.99
CA ARG A 1093 -21.57 -27.16 12.51
C ARG A 1093 -22.22 -26.95 13.88
N HIS A 1094 -23.05 -27.88 14.38
CA HIS A 1094 -23.83 -27.69 15.62
C HIS A 1094 -23.40 -28.49 16.86
N THR A 1095 -22.23 -29.16 16.86
CA THR A 1095 -21.78 -29.98 18.00
C THR A 1095 -20.80 -29.32 18.97
N THR A 1096 -20.54 -28.01 18.88
CA THR A 1096 -19.62 -27.31 19.80
C THR A 1096 -20.26 -26.51 20.94
N HIS A 1097 -21.59 -26.49 21.06
CA HIS A 1097 -22.28 -25.89 22.22
C HIS A 1097 -23.19 -26.89 22.93
N ARG A 1098 -22.62 -27.97 23.47
CA ARG A 1098 -23.13 -28.66 24.68
C ARG A 1098 -22.17 -29.78 25.12
N ARG A 1099 -21.29 -29.45 26.07
CA ARG A 1099 -20.82 -30.24 27.24
C ARG A 1099 -19.37 -29.89 27.56
N GLY A 1100 -19.14 -29.39 28.78
CA GLY A 1100 -17.84 -29.07 29.36
C GLY A 1100 -17.74 -27.62 29.76
#